data_AF-A0A1Y2E3X8-F1
#
_entry.id   AF-A0A1Y2E3X8-F1
#
_cell.length_a   1.000
_cell.length_b   1.000
_cell.length_c   1.000
_cell.angle_alpha   90.00
_cell.angle_beta   90.00
_cell.angle_gamma   90.00
#
_symmetry.space_group_name_H-M   'P 1'
#
loop_
_entity.id
_entity.type
_entity.pdbx_description
1 polymer ?
#
loop_
_entity_poly.entity_id
_entity_poly.type
_entity_poly.pdbx_seq_one_letter_code
_entity_poly.pdbx_strand_id
1 'polypeptide(L)'
;MKENLFILVLAVNIKLVCGTDVKLSNCEGISGPDYDNCDSTKPPDTFCIHTDNKIYGVETTGNECTPALGSGLHVFKVTTAASDVKKFTLGTHGIVADDASKIVMYACNNDGCAQTSGYAKIDTYTLIGDEGNYDPATSFKLDADTITFTAAAAGDTWAGSTYYTKANGFYKINGEGGASAVDVECAEAKVGSFHSTAGVCLGKKLTGSDLVTKALSGSDSFILTGTLSDAVFAYPSSHDAIIVTQTTNAIYHNNSPTTNTKILANPSSNLSNDAAKLGLFQCKSGACIAMAGYLKDSNKYYGVAKAGGATSVTFTDPINLSEENYCNESVGLIVKDSSGNYYLCITADLGVKVPDTTGSLALGTPAGTGSSLTAREETDYIFKFGENDFHVYTYGTGAFTFKSSVNGVEAYSLLQDYTTIFSKITNLLGVTEADKSTILLLKCVGGKCQKTDGYVSIATNKIYKCTSGACTTEAGATEKSESCDSDNLGKLKFDSNLKLCNSNFMDIDGNVYFIGTTSYKMYIGNASKTAIGMPTPENGYYLIKDNKAITTGDGDTLIVCNNGSCTGTAVASLTLADKSYFIDQNSYDPGSAKFTRIISCTDKNGANHADTCSILTIEAGIYINASVSTLTNALISCADESGMKCELISAQDGDYYLNALTGSKFLIECSTSGGCKKVTSPDTTNTYLDYETLVEDSNPKEYTSLITCSNADTCSSTVVGSGDAGYHISAESTSKIISCTESECILETSKVGYYTNADGDLIKCSGNPISCEDYTKNSNECNTNIISQIDTNDKLCLDSTGDTYIVFDTDGTPDYALINYDTNSIFTDVPSDKYGLIKATTYSLSIDTSVPSICVDENFAVTTKNGVCNESTIEYSCFSGICIEKTEDGTPYSAKCDITNGTNCKDDSYLLDDVNHILYYCEKQNNPCQPVSDVGYFIVDASTAYYCTIDSTLECHAVNEITKSSKCTDELIGELVSIGDQLSFCLTRSTAVSLTNANKGIYVVAGKSGDIFGIDSSSLDYGIVNVDEKLITLNTKYTNNMKYVYVDKTDTGKYKVLERTSTCPTTKDSESILELECQNGLCDDVDAA
;
A
#
# COMPACT_ATOMS: atom_id res chain seq x y z
N MET A 1 -4.01 1.74 58.55
CA MET A 1 -2.80 1.62 57.71
C MET A 1 -2.92 0.30 56.91
N LYS A 2 -3.08 0.32 55.57
CA LYS A 2 -2.68 -0.65 54.50
C LYS A 2 -3.21 -2.16 54.34
N GLU A 3 -3.92 -2.48 53.19
CA GLU A 3 -3.68 -3.49 52.04
C GLU A 3 -4.29 -5.00 51.79
N ASN A 4 -5.31 -5.23 50.82
CA ASN A 4 -5.56 -6.22 49.60
C ASN A 4 -6.41 -7.64 49.36
N LEU A 5 -7.07 -7.90 48.13
CA LEU A 5 -7.56 -9.14 47.23
C LEU A 5 -8.87 -10.12 47.43
N PHE A 6 -9.53 -11.07 46.60
CA PHE A 6 -9.77 -11.60 45.13
C PHE A 6 -10.94 -12.76 44.85
N ILE A 7 -11.46 -13.21 43.60
CA ILE A 7 -12.68 -14.17 43.23
C ILE A 7 -12.73 -15.05 41.82
N LEU A 8 -13.71 -16.01 41.44
CA LEU A 8 -13.96 -16.82 40.11
C LEU A 8 -15.29 -17.77 39.85
N VAL A 9 -15.81 -18.19 38.59
CA VAL A 9 -17.02 -19.18 38.25
C VAL A 9 -17.23 -19.96 36.80
N LEU A 10 -18.31 -20.81 36.47
CA LEU A 10 -18.58 -21.77 35.24
C LEU A 10 -20.09 -22.14 34.66
N ALA A 11 -20.36 -23.04 33.60
CA ALA A 11 -21.71 -23.35 32.84
C ALA A 11 -22.05 -24.75 32.01
N VAL A 12 -23.27 -25.01 31.34
CA VAL A 12 -23.85 -26.34 30.71
C VAL A 12 -24.87 -26.37 29.40
N ASN A 13 -25.76 -27.41 29.08
CA ASN A 13 -26.20 -28.05 27.72
C ASN A 13 -27.72 -28.60 27.36
N ILE A 14 -28.36 -28.50 26.10
CA ILE A 14 -29.29 -29.47 25.28
C ILE A 14 -29.95 -29.03 23.82
N LYS A 15 -30.51 -29.91 22.89
CA LYS A 15 -30.53 -29.90 21.32
C LYS A 15 -31.85 -29.94 20.36
N LEU A 16 -31.92 -29.33 19.10
CA LEU A 16 -32.91 -29.51 17.89
C LEU A 16 -32.48 -29.33 16.30
N VAL A 17 -33.32 -28.88 15.26
CA VAL A 17 -33.22 -29.05 13.69
C VAL A 17 -33.93 -27.97 12.69
N CYS A 18 -33.91 -28.02 11.28
CA CYS A 18 -34.24 -26.96 10.19
C CYS A 18 -35.00 -27.30 8.77
N GLY A 19 -35.07 -26.45 7.65
CA GLY A 19 -35.95 -26.50 6.35
C GLY A 19 -35.51 -25.92 4.90
N THR A 20 -36.39 -25.65 3.83
CA THR A 20 -36.13 -25.42 2.29
C THR A 20 -37.17 -24.67 1.29
N ASP A 21 -36.92 -24.33 -0.05
CA ASP A 21 -37.56 -23.21 -0.91
C ASP A 21 -37.76 -23.23 -2.52
N VAL A 22 -38.29 -22.13 -3.15
CA VAL A 22 -38.39 -21.78 -4.63
C VAL A 22 -37.67 -20.46 -5.03
N LYS A 23 -36.87 -20.41 -6.14
CA LYS A 23 -36.04 -19.24 -6.55
C LYS A 23 -35.51 -19.29 -8.01
N LEU A 24 -34.95 -18.18 -8.51
CA LEU A 24 -34.17 -18.13 -9.77
C LEU A 24 -32.89 -18.99 -9.72
N SER A 25 -32.40 -19.43 -10.89
CA SER A 25 -31.13 -20.13 -11.08
C SER A 25 -29.95 -19.18 -11.32
N ASN A 26 -28.73 -19.64 -11.02
CA ASN A 26 -27.49 -18.93 -11.36
C ASN A 26 -27.19 -18.99 -12.87
N CYS A 27 -26.41 -18.05 -13.40
CA CYS A 27 -25.97 -18.00 -14.81
C CYS A 27 -24.80 -18.98 -15.16
N GLU A 28 -24.51 -19.96 -14.30
CA GLU A 28 -23.35 -20.85 -14.45
C GLU A 28 -23.49 -21.81 -15.65
N GLY A 29 -22.43 -21.92 -16.46
CA GLY A 29 -22.39 -22.71 -17.70
C GLY A 29 -22.43 -21.88 -18.99
N ILE A 30 -22.63 -20.56 -18.88
CA ILE A 30 -22.68 -19.60 -19.99
C ILE A 30 -21.28 -19.03 -20.22
N SER A 31 -20.50 -19.68 -21.10
CA SER A 31 -19.10 -19.35 -21.39
C SER A 31 -18.96 -18.62 -22.73
N GLY A 32 -19.36 -17.34 -22.77
CA GLY A 32 -19.43 -16.59 -24.02
C GLY A 32 -19.28 -15.08 -23.89
N PRO A 33 -20.23 -14.36 -23.25
CA PRO A 33 -20.29 -12.92 -23.36
C PRO A 33 -19.34 -12.19 -22.40
N ASP A 34 -18.78 -11.09 -22.89
CA ASP A 34 -18.30 -9.99 -22.07
C ASP A 34 -19.53 -9.30 -21.42
N TYR A 35 -19.71 -9.50 -20.11
CA TYR A 35 -20.88 -8.98 -19.39
C TYR A 35 -20.90 -7.46 -19.23
N ASP A 36 -19.78 -6.77 -19.48
CA ASP A 36 -19.72 -5.30 -19.58
C ASP A 36 -20.18 -4.79 -20.96
N ASN A 37 -20.42 -5.70 -21.92
CA ASN A 37 -20.69 -5.41 -23.33
C ASN A 37 -21.92 -6.18 -23.89
N CYS A 38 -22.87 -6.54 -23.02
CA CYS A 38 -24.14 -7.20 -23.40
C CYS A 38 -24.98 -6.37 -24.39
N ASP A 39 -25.53 -6.99 -25.45
CA ASP A 39 -26.43 -6.32 -26.40
C ASP A 39 -27.86 -6.20 -25.84
N SER A 40 -28.44 -5.00 -25.92
CA SER A 40 -29.81 -4.71 -25.47
C SER A 40 -30.88 -4.88 -26.56
N THR A 41 -30.51 -5.15 -27.81
CA THR A 41 -31.42 -5.20 -28.96
C THR A 41 -32.10 -6.55 -29.17
N LYS A 42 -31.57 -7.63 -28.59
CA LYS A 42 -32.17 -8.97 -28.60
C LYS A 42 -32.98 -9.27 -27.32
N PRO A 43 -34.13 -9.97 -27.41
CA PRO A 43 -34.82 -10.50 -26.24
C PRO A 43 -34.14 -11.78 -25.71
N PRO A 44 -34.02 -11.95 -24.38
CA PRO A 44 -33.42 -13.16 -23.79
C PRO A 44 -34.40 -14.32 -23.70
N ASP A 45 -33.90 -15.56 -23.85
CA ASP A 45 -34.71 -16.77 -23.71
C ASP A 45 -35.11 -17.06 -22.26
N THR A 46 -34.19 -16.81 -21.32
CA THR A 46 -34.34 -17.10 -19.89
C THR A 46 -33.60 -16.05 -19.04
N PHE A 47 -33.84 -16.06 -17.73
CA PHE A 47 -33.25 -15.12 -16.77
C PHE A 47 -32.56 -15.83 -15.62
N CYS A 48 -31.40 -15.31 -15.22
CA CYS A 48 -30.55 -15.89 -14.18
C CYS A 48 -29.88 -14.81 -13.34
N ILE A 49 -29.40 -15.18 -12.14
CA ILE A 49 -28.59 -14.31 -11.29
C ILE A 49 -27.10 -14.61 -11.46
N HIS A 50 -26.28 -13.57 -11.53
CA HIS A 50 -24.84 -13.64 -11.74
C HIS A 50 -24.07 -13.44 -10.41
N THR A 51 -22.75 -13.69 -10.41
CA THR A 51 -21.91 -13.74 -9.21
C THR A 51 -21.66 -12.36 -8.57
N ASP A 52 -21.88 -11.28 -9.31
CA ASP A 52 -21.94 -9.90 -8.81
C ASP A 52 -23.31 -9.55 -8.20
N ASN A 53 -24.21 -10.54 -8.06
CA ASN A 53 -25.58 -10.44 -7.57
C ASN A 53 -26.54 -9.64 -8.47
N LYS A 54 -26.17 -9.28 -9.70
CA LYS A 54 -27.11 -8.69 -10.67
C LYS A 54 -27.86 -9.79 -11.45
N ILE A 55 -29.06 -9.47 -11.92
CA ILE A 55 -29.88 -10.37 -12.73
C ILE A 55 -29.69 -10.02 -14.21
N TYR A 56 -29.31 -11.00 -15.02
CA TYR A 56 -29.10 -10.87 -16.45
C TYR A 56 -30.14 -11.68 -17.23
N GLY A 57 -30.45 -11.23 -18.44
CA GLY A 57 -31.13 -12.03 -19.46
C GLY A 57 -30.10 -12.68 -20.36
N VAL A 58 -30.34 -13.93 -20.76
CA VAL A 58 -29.39 -14.74 -21.54
C VAL A 58 -30.10 -15.56 -22.62
N GLU A 59 -29.44 -15.77 -23.77
CA GLU A 59 -29.85 -16.78 -24.74
C GLU A 59 -29.53 -18.20 -24.23
N THR A 60 -30.35 -19.20 -24.59
CA THR A 60 -30.16 -20.61 -24.23
C THR A 60 -28.90 -21.24 -24.82
N THR A 61 -28.26 -20.60 -25.81
CA THR A 61 -26.97 -21.02 -26.36
C THR A 61 -25.77 -20.58 -25.51
N GLY A 62 -25.97 -19.62 -24.59
CA GLY A 62 -24.94 -19.16 -23.66
C GLY A 62 -23.84 -18.26 -24.24
N ASN A 63 -23.99 -17.77 -25.47
CA ASN A 63 -22.97 -16.92 -26.12
C ASN A 63 -23.24 -15.41 -26.02
N GLU A 64 -24.50 -15.02 -25.78
CA GLU A 64 -24.93 -13.61 -25.74
C GLU A 64 -25.82 -13.33 -24.52
N CYS A 65 -25.74 -12.10 -24.00
CA CYS A 65 -26.48 -11.60 -22.85
C CYS A 65 -27.13 -10.25 -23.15
N THR A 66 -28.18 -9.93 -22.40
CA THR A 66 -28.71 -8.57 -22.27
C THR A 66 -28.21 -7.90 -21.00
N PRO A 67 -27.97 -6.56 -20.97
CA PRO A 67 -27.47 -5.86 -19.79
C PRO A 67 -28.22 -6.15 -18.50
N ALA A 68 -27.51 -6.05 -17.37
CA ALA A 68 -28.04 -6.24 -16.04
C ALA A 68 -29.34 -5.45 -15.80
N LEU A 69 -30.31 -6.08 -15.13
CA LEU A 69 -31.55 -5.41 -14.75
C LEU A 69 -31.27 -4.26 -13.78
N GLY A 70 -31.60 -3.04 -14.21
CA GLY A 70 -31.45 -1.83 -13.41
C GLY A 70 -32.28 -1.81 -12.13
N SER A 71 -31.99 -0.81 -11.30
CA SER A 71 -32.56 -0.63 -9.96
C SER A 71 -34.09 -0.48 -9.99
N GLY A 72 -34.76 -1.18 -9.06
CA GLY A 72 -36.23 -1.33 -9.07
C GLY A 72 -36.70 -2.71 -8.61
N LEU A 73 -37.97 -3.05 -8.90
CA LEU A 73 -38.63 -4.28 -8.48
C LEU A 73 -39.00 -5.14 -9.70
N HIS A 74 -38.63 -6.43 -9.67
CA HIS A 74 -38.84 -7.40 -10.76
C HIS A 74 -39.49 -8.68 -10.24
N VAL A 75 -40.32 -9.34 -11.07
CA VAL A 75 -41.05 -10.58 -10.74
C VAL A 75 -40.82 -11.60 -11.84
N PHE A 76 -40.84 -12.89 -11.52
CA PHE A 76 -40.55 -14.00 -12.44
C PHE A 76 -41.41 -15.22 -12.17
N LYS A 77 -41.67 -16.03 -13.20
CA LYS A 77 -42.20 -17.40 -13.10
C LYS A 77 -41.03 -18.38 -13.25
N VAL A 78 -40.92 -19.36 -12.35
CA VAL A 78 -39.85 -20.35 -12.31
C VAL A 78 -40.41 -21.76 -12.52
N THR A 79 -39.90 -22.51 -13.49
CA THR A 79 -40.20 -23.95 -13.60
C THR A 79 -39.00 -24.80 -13.18
N THR A 80 -39.18 -26.12 -13.11
CA THR A 80 -38.10 -27.05 -12.73
C THR A 80 -37.01 -27.20 -13.80
N ALA A 81 -37.13 -26.54 -14.94
CA ALA A 81 -36.12 -26.47 -15.99
C ALA A 81 -35.62 -25.03 -16.13
N ALA A 82 -34.32 -24.80 -15.90
CA ALA A 82 -33.72 -23.45 -15.90
C ALA A 82 -33.81 -22.71 -17.26
N SER A 83 -34.07 -23.44 -18.35
CA SER A 83 -34.33 -22.89 -19.69
C SER A 83 -35.71 -22.24 -19.85
N ASP A 84 -36.62 -22.41 -18.87
CA ASP A 84 -38.00 -21.92 -18.90
C ASP A 84 -38.31 -21.04 -17.67
N VAL A 85 -37.44 -20.07 -17.42
CA VAL A 85 -37.62 -19.03 -16.40
C VAL A 85 -37.95 -17.71 -17.10
N LYS A 86 -39.21 -17.28 -16.98
CA LYS A 86 -39.73 -16.11 -17.72
C LYS A 86 -39.98 -14.94 -16.78
N LYS A 87 -39.50 -13.74 -17.17
CA LYS A 87 -39.75 -12.49 -16.44
C LYS A 87 -41.22 -12.08 -16.56
N PHE A 88 -41.81 -11.71 -15.44
CA PHE A 88 -43.24 -11.43 -15.29
C PHE A 88 -43.46 -9.95 -15.00
N THR A 89 -44.13 -9.22 -15.90
CA THR A 89 -44.44 -7.80 -15.68
C THR A 89 -45.78 -7.65 -14.99
N LEU A 90 -45.74 -7.17 -13.73
CA LEU A 90 -46.92 -6.97 -12.88
C LEU A 90 -47.97 -6.06 -13.55
N GLY A 91 -49.21 -6.53 -13.59
CA GLY A 91 -50.36 -5.79 -14.14
C GLY A 91 -50.58 -5.93 -15.65
N THR A 92 -49.70 -6.61 -16.39
CA THR A 92 -49.91 -6.92 -17.82
C THR A 92 -49.93 -8.41 -18.14
N HIS A 93 -49.17 -9.23 -17.40
CA HIS A 93 -49.10 -10.68 -17.58
C HIS A 93 -49.98 -11.41 -16.57
N GLY A 94 -50.18 -12.73 -16.78
CA GLY A 94 -50.94 -13.60 -15.88
C GLY A 94 -50.40 -15.03 -15.86
N ILE A 95 -50.80 -15.82 -14.87
CA ILE A 95 -50.28 -17.18 -14.61
C ILE A 95 -51.37 -18.24 -14.57
N VAL A 96 -51.02 -19.51 -14.79
CA VAL A 96 -51.90 -20.63 -14.42
C VAL A 96 -51.98 -20.71 -12.89
N ALA A 97 -53.16 -20.98 -12.31
CA ALA A 97 -53.38 -20.94 -10.86
C ALA A 97 -52.43 -21.86 -10.06
N ASP A 98 -52.14 -23.06 -10.57
CA ASP A 98 -51.19 -23.99 -9.95
C ASP A 98 -49.74 -23.45 -9.98
N ASP A 99 -49.44 -22.57 -10.93
CA ASP A 99 -48.16 -21.84 -11.05
C ASP A 99 -48.09 -20.62 -10.12
N ALA A 100 -49.09 -20.33 -9.28
CA ALA A 100 -48.96 -19.31 -8.23
C ALA A 100 -47.80 -19.64 -7.29
N SER A 101 -47.67 -20.92 -6.92
CA SER A 101 -46.54 -21.51 -6.19
C SER A 101 -45.16 -21.32 -6.86
N LYS A 102 -45.11 -20.82 -8.10
CA LYS A 102 -43.92 -20.70 -8.93
C LYS A 102 -43.50 -19.25 -9.22
N ILE A 103 -44.11 -18.27 -8.54
CA ILE A 103 -43.79 -16.83 -8.71
C ILE A 103 -42.83 -16.34 -7.62
N VAL A 104 -41.80 -15.59 -8.03
CA VAL A 104 -40.80 -14.97 -7.12
C VAL A 104 -40.57 -13.49 -7.45
N MET A 105 -40.08 -12.71 -6.49
CA MET A 105 -39.94 -11.24 -6.58
C MET A 105 -38.59 -10.75 -6.01
N TYR A 106 -37.93 -9.81 -6.70
CA TYR A 106 -36.60 -9.28 -6.40
C TYR A 106 -36.57 -7.75 -6.44
N ALA A 107 -35.80 -7.12 -5.55
CA ALA A 107 -35.51 -5.69 -5.56
C ALA A 107 -34.00 -5.46 -5.81
N CYS A 108 -33.67 -4.48 -6.65
CA CYS A 108 -32.31 -4.20 -7.10
C CYS A 108 -31.90 -2.74 -6.86
N ASN A 109 -30.61 -2.52 -6.58
CA ASN A 109 -29.95 -1.21 -6.66
C ASN A 109 -28.77 -1.27 -7.65
N ASN A 110 -27.82 -0.33 -7.58
CA ASN A 110 -26.62 -0.35 -8.44
C ASN A 110 -25.61 -1.45 -8.03
N ASP A 111 -25.66 -1.88 -6.77
CA ASP A 111 -24.72 -2.82 -6.14
C ASP A 111 -25.14 -4.29 -6.33
N GLY A 112 -26.45 -4.57 -6.52
CA GLY A 112 -26.97 -5.92 -6.77
C GLY A 112 -28.50 -6.04 -6.61
N CYS A 113 -29.00 -7.28 -6.72
CA CYS A 113 -30.40 -7.67 -6.58
C CYS A 113 -30.61 -8.68 -5.44
N ALA A 114 -31.68 -8.52 -4.66
CA ALA A 114 -32.06 -9.42 -3.57
C ALA A 114 -33.55 -9.84 -3.67
N GLN A 115 -33.85 -11.11 -3.39
CA GLN A 115 -35.25 -11.60 -3.32
C GLN A 115 -35.96 -10.89 -2.15
N THR A 116 -37.18 -10.39 -2.37
CA THR A 116 -37.93 -9.63 -1.37
C THR A 116 -39.39 -10.06 -1.29
N SER A 117 -39.98 -9.91 -0.10
CA SER A 117 -41.39 -10.25 0.16
C SER A 117 -42.27 -9.00 0.15
N GLY A 118 -43.52 -9.19 -0.23
CA GLY A 118 -44.50 -8.11 -0.30
C GLY A 118 -45.86 -8.56 -0.84
N TYR A 119 -46.73 -7.59 -1.06
CA TYR A 119 -48.00 -7.79 -1.77
C TYR A 119 -47.88 -7.23 -3.19
N ALA A 120 -48.24 -8.05 -4.17
CA ALA A 120 -48.29 -7.68 -5.59
C ALA A 120 -49.67 -8.02 -6.17
N LYS A 121 -50.04 -7.37 -7.27
CA LYS A 121 -51.31 -7.60 -7.97
C LYS A 121 -51.08 -8.43 -9.24
N ILE A 122 -51.72 -9.60 -9.33
CA ILE A 122 -51.47 -10.61 -10.37
C ILE A 122 -52.79 -11.24 -10.84
N ASP A 123 -52.85 -11.55 -12.13
CA ASP A 123 -53.98 -12.23 -12.77
C ASP A 123 -53.71 -13.74 -12.95
N THR A 124 -54.75 -14.55 -12.81
CA THR A 124 -54.69 -16.02 -12.68
C THR A 124 -55.65 -16.73 -13.62
N TYR A 125 -55.28 -17.94 -14.07
CA TYR A 125 -55.99 -18.70 -15.11
C TYR A 125 -56.06 -20.21 -14.78
N THR A 126 -57.16 -20.90 -15.10
CA THR A 126 -57.35 -22.34 -14.77
C THR A 126 -57.85 -23.16 -15.95
N LEU A 127 -57.27 -24.35 -16.19
CA LEU A 127 -57.53 -25.23 -17.34
C LEU A 127 -58.94 -25.87 -17.29
N ILE A 128 -59.56 -26.06 -18.46
CA ILE A 128 -60.89 -26.69 -18.64
C ILE A 128 -60.71 -28.16 -19.07
N GLY A 129 -61.32 -29.11 -18.33
CA GLY A 129 -61.11 -30.55 -18.54
C GLY A 129 -62.10 -31.30 -19.45
N ASP A 130 -63.29 -30.76 -19.70
CA ASP A 130 -64.38 -31.42 -20.47
C ASP A 130 -64.96 -30.48 -21.53
N GLU A 131 -65.27 -31.00 -22.72
CA GLU A 131 -65.83 -30.21 -23.84
C GLU A 131 -67.18 -29.55 -23.50
N GLY A 132 -68.00 -30.20 -22.68
CA GLY A 132 -69.27 -29.63 -22.20
C GLY A 132 -69.14 -28.34 -21.38
N ASN A 133 -67.92 -27.96 -21.00
CA ASN A 133 -67.59 -26.74 -20.26
C ASN A 133 -66.82 -25.70 -21.11
N TYR A 134 -66.58 -25.95 -22.40
CA TYR A 134 -65.87 -25.03 -23.30
C TYR A 134 -66.83 -24.01 -23.94
N ASP A 135 -66.66 -22.74 -23.59
CA ASP A 135 -67.32 -21.60 -24.24
C ASP A 135 -66.26 -20.68 -24.88
N PRO A 136 -66.20 -20.56 -26.23
CA PRO A 136 -65.24 -19.69 -26.90
C PRO A 136 -65.29 -18.21 -26.47
N ALA A 137 -66.43 -17.71 -26.00
CA ALA A 137 -66.57 -16.30 -25.61
C ALA A 137 -65.88 -15.96 -24.27
N THR A 138 -65.59 -16.96 -23.44
CA THR A 138 -65.00 -16.79 -22.10
C THR A 138 -63.73 -17.64 -21.87
N SER A 139 -63.38 -18.49 -22.84
CA SER A 139 -62.18 -19.34 -22.82
C SER A 139 -60.98 -18.65 -23.47
N PHE A 140 -59.81 -18.83 -22.85
CA PHE A 140 -58.53 -18.27 -23.31
C PHE A 140 -57.55 -19.39 -23.66
N LYS A 141 -56.81 -19.24 -24.77
CA LYS A 141 -55.65 -20.05 -25.14
C LYS A 141 -54.39 -19.51 -24.44
N LEU A 142 -53.55 -20.40 -23.94
CA LEU A 142 -52.19 -20.07 -23.48
C LEU A 142 -51.23 -20.09 -24.68
N ASP A 143 -50.57 -18.96 -24.93
CA ASP A 143 -49.34 -18.90 -25.71
C ASP A 143 -48.17 -19.25 -24.76
N ALA A 144 -47.57 -20.42 -24.96
CA ALA A 144 -46.63 -20.99 -24.00
C ALA A 144 -45.27 -20.27 -23.99
N ASP A 145 -44.81 -19.79 -25.14
CA ASP A 145 -43.47 -19.22 -25.31
C ASP A 145 -43.37 -17.81 -24.70
N THR A 146 -44.46 -17.03 -24.77
CA THR A 146 -44.59 -15.71 -24.13
C THR A 146 -45.25 -15.73 -22.76
N ILE A 147 -45.90 -16.84 -22.39
CA ILE A 147 -46.81 -16.97 -21.22
C ILE A 147 -47.88 -15.87 -21.21
N THR A 148 -48.53 -15.67 -22.37
CA THR A 148 -49.67 -14.76 -22.52
C THR A 148 -50.95 -15.52 -22.85
N PHE A 149 -52.11 -14.93 -22.57
CA PHE A 149 -53.41 -15.58 -22.73
C PHE A 149 -54.31 -14.79 -23.68
N THR A 150 -54.76 -15.40 -24.77
CA THR A 150 -55.55 -14.78 -25.85
C THR A 150 -56.90 -15.46 -26.06
N ALA A 151 -57.88 -14.77 -26.64
CA ALA A 151 -59.26 -15.26 -26.71
C ALA A 151 -59.48 -16.36 -27.76
N ALA A 152 -60.32 -17.36 -27.45
CA ALA A 152 -60.68 -18.44 -28.36
C ALA A 152 -61.56 -17.94 -29.53
N ALA A 153 -61.40 -18.52 -30.73
CA ALA A 153 -62.21 -18.15 -31.88
C ALA A 153 -63.50 -18.98 -31.93
N ALA A 154 -64.66 -18.33 -32.14
CA ALA A 154 -65.93 -19.02 -32.31
C ALA A 154 -65.95 -19.81 -33.63
N GLY A 155 -65.65 -21.11 -33.54
CA GLY A 155 -65.40 -21.99 -34.68
C GLY A 155 -64.15 -22.87 -34.51
N ASP A 156 -63.26 -22.53 -33.57
CA ASP A 156 -62.25 -23.46 -33.05
C ASP A 156 -62.95 -24.69 -32.45
N THR A 157 -62.74 -25.87 -33.05
CA THR A 157 -63.14 -27.14 -32.46
C THR A 157 -62.32 -27.44 -31.20
N TRP A 158 -62.93 -28.14 -30.24
CA TRP A 158 -62.34 -28.39 -28.93
C TRP A 158 -61.06 -29.25 -28.99
N ALA A 159 -60.16 -28.99 -28.05
CA ALA A 159 -59.02 -29.84 -27.72
C ALA A 159 -58.75 -29.80 -26.20
N GLY A 160 -58.63 -30.97 -25.58
CA GLY A 160 -58.64 -31.16 -24.11
C GLY A 160 -57.37 -30.79 -23.35
N SER A 161 -56.63 -29.80 -23.82
CA SER A 161 -55.39 -29.33 -23.20
C SER A 161 -55.09 -27.84 -23.44
N THR A 162 -56.03 -27.09 -24.05
CA THR A 162 -55.69 -25.84 -24.75
C THR A 162 -56.43 -24.59 -24.22
N TYR A 163 -57.38 -24.74 -23.30
CA TYR A 163 -58.32 -23.65 -22.93
C TYR A 163 -58.48 -23.44 -21.43
N TYR A 164 -58.53 -22.16 -21.02
CA TYR A 164 -58.46 -21.69 -19.63
C TYR A 164 -59.51 -20.61 -19.35
N THR A 165 -59.88 -20.39 -18.07
CA THR A 165 -60.72 -19.26 -17.61
C THR A 165 -59.96 -18.37 -16.60
N LYS A 166 -60.32 -17.08 -16.46
CA LYS A 166 -59.53 -16.05 -15.77
C LYS A 166 -60.15 -15.50 -14.46
N ALA A 167 -59.31 -15.19 -13.46
CA ALA A 167 -59.64 -14.38 -12.27
C ALA A 167 -58.47 -13.48 -11.83
N ASN A 168 -58.76 -12.29 -11.29
CA ASN A 168 -57.75 -11.30 -10.88
C ASN A 168 -57.62 -11.23 -9.35
N GLY A 169 -56.40 -11.11 -8.80
CA GLY A 169 -56.18 -11.09 -7.35
C GLY A 169 -54.99 -10.27 -6.85
N PHE A 170 -54.91 -10.12 -5.54
CA PHE A 170 -53.68 -9.75 -4.85
C PHE A 170 -53.01 -11.02 -4.35
N TYR A 171 -51.70 -11.10 -4.50
CA TYR A 171 -50.89 -12.25 -4.10
C TYR A 171 -49.86 -11.78 -3.07
N LYS A 172 -49.79 -12.50 -1.96
CA LYS A 172 -48.65 -12.47 -1.04
C LYS A 172 -47.55 -13.29 -1.71
N ILE A 173 -46.40 -12.67 -1.97
CA ILE A 173 -45.25 -13.34 -2.58
C ILE A 173 -44.13 -13.40 -1.53
N ASN A 174 -43.61 -14.60 -1.29
CA ASN A 174 -42.49 -14.90 -0.39
C ASN A 174 -41.52 -15.90 -1.06
N GLY A 175 -40.66 -16.58 -0.28
CA GLY A 175 -39.72 -17.60 -0.78
C GLY A 175 -40.35 -18.95 -1.14
N GLU A 176 -41.60 -19.19 -0.75
CA GLU A 176 -42.35 -20.43 -1.07
C GLU A 176 -43.18 -20.29 -2.35
N GLY A 177 -43.19 -19.09 -2.95
CA GLY A 177 -43.97 -18.74 -4.13
C GLY A 177 -44.96 -17.60 -3.89
N GLY A 178 -45.99 -17.55 -4.73
CA GLY A 178 -47.17 -16.70 -4.56
C GLY A 178 -48.37 -17.48 -4.04
N ALA A 179 -49.07 -16.92 -3.06
CA ALA A 179 -50.39 -17.37 -2.62
C ALA A 179 -51.36 -16.18 -2.57
N SER A 180 -52.65 -16.39 -2.84
CA SER A 180 -53.64 -15.30 -2.79
C SER A 180 -53.67 -14.65 -1.41
N ALA A 181 -53.59 -13.32 -1.37
CA ALA A 181 -53.60 -12.57 -0.13
C ALA A 181 -55.00 -12.56 0.50
N VAL A 182 -55.06 -12.78 1.82
CA VAL A 182 -56.28 -12.62 2.62
C VAL A 182 -56.41 -11.15 3.03
N ASP A 183 -57.63 -10.61 2.92
CA ASP A 183 -57.97 -9.22 3.21
C ASP A 183 -58.11 -8.97 4.73
N VAL A 184 -57.46 -7.93 5.27
CA VAL A 184 -57.38 -7.67 6.72
C VAL A 184 -57.45 -6.18 7.05
N GLU A 185 -58.34 -5.81 7.98
CA GLU A 185 -58.52 -4.42 8.45
C GLU A 185 -57.29 -3.87 9.22
N CYS A 186 -57.00 -2.58 9.05
CA CYS A 186 -55.84 -1.94 9.68
C CYS A 186 -56.07 -1.64 11.17
N ALA A 187 -55.29 -2.30 12.03
CA ALA A 187 -55.24 -2.11 13.47
C ALA A 187 -53.77 -2.14 13.95
N GLU A 188 -53.51 -1.75 15.21
CA GLU A 188 -52.16 -1.75 15.79
C GLU A 188 -51.46 -3.13 15.74
N ALA A 189 -52.23 -4.22 15.89
CA ALA A 189 -51.72 -5.58 15.78
C ALA A 189 -51.66 -6.11 14.33
N LYS A 190 -52.02 -5.30 13.33
CA LYS A 190 -52.11 -5.64 11.89
C LYS A 190 -51.32 -4.70 10.99
N VAL A 191 -50.40 -3.93 11.56
CA VAL A 191 -49.43 -3.13 10.81
C VAL A 191 -48.64 -4.06 9.88
N GLY A 192 -48.46 -3.64 8.62
CA GLY A 192 -47.91 -4.43 7.53
C GLY A 192 -48.89 -5.41 6.85
N SER A 193 -50.14 -5.53 7.31
CA SER A 193 -51.19 -6.27 6.60
C SER A 193 -51.79 -5.45 5.46
N PHE A 194 -52.37 -6.14 4.47
CA PHE A 194 -53.04 -5.53 3.32
C PHE A 194 -54.56 -5.53 3.48
N HIS A 195 -55.16 -4.37 3.18
CA HIS A 195 -56.61 -4.17 3.13
C HIS A 195 -57.02 -3.78 1.70
N SER A 196 -57.94 -4.54 1.10
CA SER A 196 -58.32 -4.46 -0.32
C SER A 196 -58.75 -3.08 -0.81
N THR A 197 -59.28 -2.24 0.10
CA THR A 197 -59.78 -0.88 -0.18
C THR A 197 -58.91 0.24 0.39
N ALA A 198 -57.95 -0.05 1.28
CA ALA A 198 -57.13 0.98 1.96
C ALA A 198 -55.61 0.84 1.72
N GLY A 199 -55.14 -0.22 1.07
CA GLY A 199 -53.72 -0.50 0.88
C GLY A 199 -53.11 -1.11 2.14
N VAL A 200 -51.91 -0.66 2.53
CA VAL A 200 -51.18 -1.25 3.67
C VAL A 200 -51.27 -0.38 4.92
N CYS A 201 -51.42 -1.07 6.05
CA CYS A 201 -51.41 -0.49 7.39
C CYS A 201 -49.96 -0.15 7.79
N LEU A 202 -49.62 1.12 8.02
CA LEU A 202 -48.27 1.59 8.39
C LEU A 202 -48.12 1.90 9.89
N GLY A 203 -49.16 1.74 10.69
CA GLY A 203 -49.09 1.86 12.15
C GLY A 203 -49.21 3.30 12.66
N LYS A 204 -48.81 3.50 13.92
CA LYS A 204 -48.98 4.78 14.63
C LYS A 204 -47.92 5.81 14.26
N LYS A 205 -48.34 7.07 14.21
CA LYS A 205 -47.42 8.22 14.15
C LYS A 205 -46.71 8.39 15.50
N LEU A 206 -45.38 8.61 15.47
CA LEU A 206 -44.53 8.71 16.68
C LEU A 206 -45.01 9.71 17.76
N THR A 207 -45.79 10.73 17.37
CA THR A 207 -46.58 11.54 18.30
C THR A 207 -48.04 11.61 17.84
N GLY A 208 -48.85 10.64 18.26
CA GLY A 208 -50.30 10.59 18.02
C GLY A 208 -50.91 9.22 18.37
N SER A 209 -52.24 9.17 18.49
CA SER A 209 -53.01 7.91 18.56
C SER A 209 -53.20 7.26 17.20
N ASP A 210 -53.06 8.02 16.12
CA ASP A 210 -53.73 7.74 14.87
C ASP A 210 -52.92 6.75 14.01
N LEU A 211 -53.64 5.76 13.47
CA LEU A 211 -53.10 4.78 12.53
C LEU A 211 -53.04 5.38 11.11
N VAL A 212 -51.91 5.15 10.44
CA VAL A 212 -51.67 5.56 9.06
C VAL A 212 -51.92 4.36 8.14
N THR A 213 -52.82 4.50 7.16
CA THR A 213 -52.91 3.62 6.00
C THR A 213 -52.36 4.31 4.77
N LYS A 214 -51.81 3.54 3.83
CA LYS A 214 -51.25 4.05 2.58
C LYS A 214 -51.65 3.14 1.42
N ALA A 215 -52.50 3.66 0.53
CA ALA A 215 -52.81 3.06 -0.76
C ALA A 215 -51.53 2.94 -1.62
N LEU A 216 -51.50 2.00 -2.57
CA LEU A 216 -50.34 1.78 -3.45
C LEU A 216 -50.21 2.91 -4.49
N SER A 217 -49.63 4.04 -4.09
CA SER A 217 -49.36 5.18 -4.96
C SER A 217 -48.19 6.03 -4.47
N GLY A 218 -47.24 6.30 -5.37
CA GLY A 218 -46.00 7.02 -5.10
C GLY A 218 -44.80 6.11 -4.82
N SER A 219 -43.73 6.71 -4.31
CA SER A 219 -42.41 6.09 -4.10
C SER A 219 -41.81 6.43 -2.72
N ASP A 220 -42.67 6.67 -1.73
CA ASP A 220 -42.25 7.01 -0.37
C ASP A 220 -41.52 5.82 0.31
N SER A 221 -40.71 6.13 1.33
CA SER A 221 -40.13 5.13 2.23
C SER A 221 -40.42 5.49 3.69
N PHE A 222 -40.69 4.47 4.50
CA PHE A 222 -41.17 4.63 5.89
C PHE A 222 -40.41 3.72 6.85
N ILE A 223 -40.01 4.25 8.00
CA ILE A 223 -39.57 3.46 9.15
C ILE A 223 -40.83 3.02 9.91
N LEU A 224 -41.12 1.71 9.90
CA LEU A 224 -42.21 1.12 10.69
C LEU A 224 -41.65 0.59 12.00
N THR A 225 -42.23 1.04 13.11
CA THR A 225 -41.90 0.61 14.48
C THR A 225 -43.08 -0.11 15.11
N GLY A 226 -42.85 -1.29 15.70
CA GLY A 226 -43.86 -2.04 16.45
C GLY A 226 -44.09 -3.47 15.94
N THR A 227 -44.94 -4.23 16.62
CA THR A 227 -45.04 -5.69 16.42
C THR A 227 -45.80 -6.06 15.14
N LEU A 228 -45.11 -6.60 14.14
CA LEU A 228 -45.66 -6.91 12.81
C LEU A 228 -45.95 -8.42 12.58
N SER A 229 -46.33 -9.17 13.62
CA SER A 229 -46.17 -10.64 13.68
C SER A 229 -46.93 -11.48 12.64
N ASP A 230 -48.01 -10.95 12.04
CA ASP A 230 -48.81 -11.66 11.02
C ASP A 230 -48.60 -11.11 9.60
N ALA A 231 -47.78 -10.06 9.45
CA ALA A 231 -47.66 -9.28 8.22
C ALA A 231 -46.70 -9.88 7.19
N VAL A 232 -46.78 -9.43 5.94
CA VAL A 232 -45.72 -9.71 4.94
C VAL A 232 -44.41 -8.97 5.24
N PHE A 233 -44.45 -7.96 6.12
CA PHE A 233 -43.30 -7.18 6.57
C PHE A 233 -42.85 -7.55 8.00
N ALA A 234 -43.19 -8.75 8.48
CA ALA A 234 -42.70 -9.26 9.75
C ALA A 234 -41.16 -9.23 9.78
N TYR A 235 -40.58 -8.56 10.78
CA TYR A 235 -39.13 -8.47 10.99
C TYR A 235 -38.72 -9.16 12.30
N PRO A 236 -37.45 -9.61 12.44
CA PRO A 236 -36.99 -10.27 13.66
C PRO A 236 -37.05 -9.34 14.87
N SER A 237 -37.54 -9.84 16.00
CA SER A 237 -37.72 -9.09 17.26
C SER A 237 -36.43 -8.54 17.89
N SER A 238 -35.27 -8.86 17.32
CA SER A 238 -33.96 -8.27 17.64
C SER A 238 -33.74 -6.85 17.09
N HIS A 239 -34.67 -6.35 16.26
CA HIS A 239 -34.64 -5.01 15.70
C HIS A 239 -35.80 -4.17 16.28
N ASP A 240 -35.59 -2.87 16.38
CA ASP A 240 -36.58 -1.92 16.86
C ASP A 240 -37.49 -1.40 15.72
N ALA A 241 -37.03 -1.45 14.45
CA ALA A 241 -37.78 -0.98 13.27
C ALA A 241 -37.36 -1.62 11.92
N ILE A 242 -38.18 -1.43 10.88
CA ILE A 242 -37.95 -1.82 9.46
C ILE A 242 -38.23 -0.68 8.48
N ILE A 243 -37.52 -0.62 7.35
CA ILE A 243 -37.74 0.32 6.24
C ILE A 243 -38.52 -0.35 5.11
N VAL A 244 -39.74 0.12 4.85
CA VAL A 244 -40.53 -0.30 3.67
C VAL A 244 -40.52 0.77 2.58
N THR A 245 -40.54 0.35 1.31
CA THR A 245 -40.60 1.24 0.14
C THR A 245 -41.77 0.84 -0.76
N GLN A 246 -42.45 1.84 -1.31
CA GLN A 246 -43.70 1.68 -2.04
C GLN A 246 -43.55 1.90 -3.56
N THR A 247 -44.47 1.31 -4.34
CA THR A 247 -44.70 1.57 -5.77
C THR A 247 -46.21 1.58 -6.07
N THR A 248 -46.58 1.85 -7.32
CA THR A 248 -47.98 1.83 -7.82
C THR A 248 -48.65 0.44 -7.77
N ASN A 249 -47.89 -0.66 -7.96
CA ASN A 249 -48.46 -2.02 -8.09
C ASN A 249 -48.04 -2.98 -6.97
N ALA A 250 -47.08 -2.57 -6.12
CA ALA A 250 -46.57 -3.35 -5.00
C ALA A 250 -45.99 -2.46 -3.90
N ILE A 251 -45.89 -3.01 -2.68
CA ILE A 251 -45.09 -2.47 -1.58
C ILE A 251 -44.22 -3.61 -1.04
N TYR A 252 -42.97 -3.32 -0.72
CA TYR A 252 -41.94 -4.33 -0.45
C TYR A 252 -40.96 -3.88 0.65
N HIS A 253 -40.26 -4.85 1.25
CA HIS A 253 -39.18 -4.57 2.19
C HIS A 253 -37.92 -4.12 1.43
N ASN A 254 -37.35 -2.96 1.80
CA ASN A 254 -36.16 -2.42 1.18
C ASN A 254 -34.87 -3.02 1.78
N ASN A 255 -34.63 -4.28 1.42
CA ASN A 255 -33.47 -5.08 1.85
C ASN A 255 -32.20 -4.79 1.01
N SER A 256 -31.99 -3.54 0.57
CA SER A 256 -30.90 -3.19 -0.35
C SER A 256 -29.52 -3.22 0.34
N PRO A 257 -28.46 -3.72 -0.33
CA PRO A 257 -27.18 -3.99 0.31
C PRO A 257 -26.20 -2.79 0.30
N THR A 258 -26.43 -1.77 1.14
CA THR A 258 -25.43 -0.69 1.35
C THR A 258 -25.30 -0.25 2.82
N THR A 259 -24.41 0.70 3.12
CA THR A 259 -23.70 0.84 4.41
C THR A 259 -24.52 1.31 5.62
N ASN A 260 -23.99 0.97 6.81
CA ASN A 260 -24.53 1.29 8.16
C ASN A 260 -25.05 2.74 8.28
N THR A 261 -26.35 2.95 8.08
CA THR A 261 -26.94 4.28 8.04
C THR A 261 -27.33 4.72 9.44
N LYS A 262 -26.71 5.79 9.96
CA LYS A 262 -27.16 6.47 11.19
C LYS A 262 -28.21 7.49 10.82
N ILE A 263 -29.47 7.24 11.19
CA ILE A 263 -30.62 8.07 10.79
C ILE A 263 -31.16 8.81 12.01
N LEU A 264 -31.25 10.14 11.92
CA LEU A 264 -32.01 10.99 12.84
C LEU A 264 -33.46 11.07 12.35
N ALA A 265 -34.42 10.97 13.27
CA ALA A 265 -35.83 11.20 12.97
C ALA A 265 -36.15 12.71 12.79
N ASN A 266 -35.71 13.27 11.66
CA ASN A 266 -36.12 14.53 11.04
C ASN A 266 -36.08 15.82 11.90
N PRO A 267 -34.98 16.60 11.87
CA PRO A 267 -35.02 17.99 12.29
C PRO A 267 -35.82 18.84 11.29
N SER A 268 -36.94 19.43 11.73
CA SER A 268 -37.25 20.77 11.23
C SER A 268 -36.13 21.74 11.66
N SER A 269 -36.01 22.91 11.03
CA SER A 269 -34.90 23.84 11.26
C SER A 269 -34.88 24.53 12.64
N ASN A 270 -35.58 23.99 13.64
CA ASN A 270 -35.55 24.38 15.04
C ASN A 270 -36.02 23.21 15.92
N LEU A 271 -35.08 22.46 16.52
CA LEU A 271 -35.38 21.27 17.33
C LEU A 271 -36.15 21.59 18.62
N SER A 272 -36.20 22.84 19.07
CA SER A 272 -36.84 23.17 20.35
C SER A 272 -38.35 22.91 20.40
N ASN A 273 -39.03 22.85 19.25
CA ASN A 273 -40.44 22.47 19.13
C ASN A 273 -40.66 20.96 18.89
N ASP A 274 -39.62 20.26 18.43
CA ASP A 274 -39.70 18.88 17.94
C ASP A 274 -38.95 17.88 18.82
N ALA A 275 -38.26 18.32 19.88
CA ALA A 275 -37.41 17.48 20.73
C ALA A 275 -38.07 16.15 21.19
N ALA A 276 -39.35 16.17 21.57
CA ALA A 276 -40.09 14.98 21.98
C ALA A 276 -40.38 13.95 20.84
N LYS A 277 -40.14 14.32 19.57
CA LYS A 277 -40.33 13.47 18.37
C LYS A 277 -39.03 12.80 17.92
N LEU A 278 -37.88 13.19 18.49
CA LEU A 278 -36.56 12.78 18.02
C LEU A 278 -36.21 11.38 18.53
N GLY A 279 -35.49 10.64 17.69
CA GLY A 279 -34.91 9.34 17.98
C GLY A 279 -33.65 9.13 17.14
N LEU A 280 -32.74 8.31 17.66
CA LEU A 280 -31.49 7.93 17.02
C LEU A 280 -31.51 6.44 16.69
N PHE A 281 -31.30 6.10 15.42
CA PHE A 281 -31.31 4.72 14.93
C PHE A 281 -30.05 4.39 14.14
N GLN A 282 -29.54 3.17 14.32
CA GLN A 282 -28.52 2.56 13.48
C GLN A 282 -29.18 1.46 12.63
N CYS A 283 -29.13 1.63 11.31
CA CYS A 283 -29.78 0.73 10.35
C CYS A 283 -28.77 -0.01 9.47
N LYS A 284 -29.11 -1.25 9.09
CA LYS A 284 -28.39 -2.06 8.09
C LYS A 284 -29.41 -2.89 7.30
N SER A 285 -29.33 -2.84 5.98
CA SER A 285 -30.20 -3.61 5.06
C SER A 285 -31.70 -3.49 5.40
N GLY A 286 -32.16 -2.26 5.64
CA GLY A 286 -33.57 -1.96 5.95
C GLY A 286 -33.99 -2.18 7.40
N ALA A 287 -33.28 -2.99 8.20
CA ALA A 287 -33.60 -3.20 9.62
C ALA A 287 -32.79 -2.27 10.55
N CYS A 288 -33.37 -1.84 11.67
CA CYS A 288 -32.81 -0.78 12.53
C CYS A 288 -32.88 -1.08 14.03
N ILE A 289 -31.92 -0.53 14.80
CA ILE A 289 -31.84 -0.59 16.27
C ILE A 289 -31.80 0.84 16.84
N ALA A 290 -32.55 1.11 17.91
CA ALA A 290 -32.63 2.39 18.60
C ALA A 290 -31.48 2.59 19.60
N MET A 291 -30.98 3.82 19.72
CA MET A 291 -29.82 4.19 20.53
C MET A 291 -30.09 5.41 21.43
N ALA A 292 -29.30 5.55 22.50
CA ALA A 292 -29.23 6.76 23.31
C ALA A 292 -28.05 7.66 22.89
N GLY A 293 -28.08 8.93 23.28
CA GLY A 293 -27.00 9.88 23.00
C GLY A 293 -27.44 11.33 23.16
N TYR A 294 -26.73 12.24 22.51
CA TYR A 294 -27.02 13.66 22.51
C TYR A 294 -27.15 14.23 21.10
N LEU A 295 -28.04 15.19 20.93
CA LEU A 295 -28.21 16.01 19.73
C LEU A 295 -27.88 17.46 20.06
N LYS A 296 -27.22 18.15 19.14
CA LYS A 296 -26.98 19.60 19.24
C LYS A 296 -27.73 20.33 18.14
N ASP A 297 -28.54 21.31 18.53
CA ASP A 297 -29.09 22.34 17.63
C ASP A 297 -28.68 23.71 18.16
N SER A 298 -27.99 24.47 17.31
CA SER A 298 -27.51 25.81 17.61
C SER A 298 -26.72 25.79 18.93
N ASN A 299 -27.10 26.59 19.93
CA ASN A 299 -26.42 26.66 21.22
C ASN A 299 -27.06 25.77 22.32
N LYS A 300 -27.81 24.73 21.94
CA LYS A 300 -28.48 23.81 22.87
C LYS A 300 -28.15 22.34 22.57
N TYR A 301 -27.96 21.58 23.65
CA TYR A 301 -27.90 20.12 23.62
C TYR A 301 -29.22 19.51 24.08
N TYR A 302 -29.59 18.37 23.52
CA TYR A 302 -30.74 17.58 23.90
C TYR A 302 -30.30 16.13 24.13
N GLY A 303 -30.56 15.57 25.31
CA GLY A 303 -30.30 14.16 25.60
C GLY A 303 -31.42 13.29 25.06
N VAL A 304 -31.10 12.35 24.17
CA VAL A 304 -32.02 11.38 23.56
C VAL A 304 -31.98 10.07 24.33
N ALA A 305 -33.11 9.65 24.88
CA ALA A 305 -33.25 8.34 25.50
C ALA A 305 -33.49 7.24 24.43
N LYS A 306 -33.00 6.01 24.65
CA LYS A 306 -33.32 4.87 23.75
C LYS A 306 -34.84 4.61 23.66
N ALA A 307 -35.60 4.94 24.70
CA ALA A 307 -37.06 4.85 24.73
C ALA A 307 -37.78 5.95 23.91
N GLY A 308 -37.04 6.85 23.25
CA GLY A 308 -37.56 7.92 22.42
C GLY A 308 -37.71 9.26 23.14
N GLY A 309 -37.67 10.34 22.35
CA GLY A 309 -37.75 11.72 22.83
C GLY A 309 -36.40 12.26 23.33
N ALA A 310 -36.22 13.56 23.12
CA ALA A 310 -35.06 14.31 23.55
C ALA A 310 -35.44 15.41 24.56
N THR A 311 -34.66 15.57 25.62
CA THR A 311 -34.85 16.62 26.63
C THR A 311 -33.72 17.64 26.54
N SER A 312 -34.05 18.95 26.53
CA SER A 312 -33.04 20.01 26.50
C SER A 312 -32.19 19.96 27.78
N VAL A 313 -30.87 19.79 27.62
CA VAL A 313 -29.93 19.77 28.75
C VAL A 313 -29.79 21.19 29.30
N THR A 314 -29.99 21.35 30.60
CA THR A 314 -29.75 22.60 31.34
C THR A 314 -28.52 22.46 32.21
N PHE A 315 -27.58 23.37 32.02
CA PHE A 315 -26.27 23.35 32.69
C PHE A 315 -26.34 24.29 33.89
N THR A 316 -26.53 23.73 35.09
CA THR A 316 -26.54 24.46 36.35
C THR A 316 -25.13 24.66 36.85
N ASP A 317 -24.67 25.91 36.76
CA ASP A 317 -23.33 26.42 37.06
C ASP A 317 -22.18 25.84 36.21
N PRO A 318 -21.17 26.66 35.87
CA PRO A 318 -20.03 26.21 35.08
C PRO A 318 -19.07 25.37 35.93
N ILE A 319 -18.76 24.15 35.49
CA ILE A 319 -17.75 23.32 36.14
C ILE A 319 -16.36 23.96 36.03
N ASN A 320 -15.60 23.91 37.11
CA ASN A 320 -14.20 24.30 37.12
C ASN A 320 -13.31 23.09 36.81
N LEU A 321 -12.81 23.01 35.57
CA LEU A 321 -11.92 21.93 35.09
C LEU A 321 -10.57 21.84 35.83
N SER A 322 -10.26 22.78 36.73
CA SER A 322 -9.06 22.76 37.58
C SER A 322 -9.27 22.16 38.97
N GLU A 323 -10.49 21.71 39.29
CA GLU A 323 -10.82 21.01 40.54
C GLU A 323 -10.92 19.50 40.29
N GLU A 324 -10.34 18.67 41.18
CA GLU A 324 -10.58 17.23 41.16
C GLU A 324 -12.08 16.94 41.34
N ASN A 325 -12.57 15.82 40.79
CA ASN A 325 -13.96 15.38 40.89
C ASN A 325 -15.01 16.33 40.26
N TYR A 326 -14.61 17.21 39.33
CA TYR A 326 -15.53 18.12 38.61
C TYR A 326 -16.65 17.43 37.81
N CYS A 327 -16.54 16.12 37.54
CA CYS A 327 -17.52 15.30 36.84
C CYS A 327 -18.24 14.28 37.77
N ASN A 328 -18.00 14.30 39.08
CA ASN A 328 -18.35 13.22 40.02
C ASN A 328 -19.86 12.93 40.10
N GLU A 329 -20.70 13.97 40.15
CA GLU A 329 -22.17 13.82 40.08
C GLU A 329 -22.72 13.83 38.65
N SER A 330 -21.85 13.89 37.63
CA SER A 330 -22.22 14.09 36.22
C SER A 330 -21.81 12.95 35.28
N VAL A 331 -21.29 11.83 35.78
CA VAL A 331 -20.82 10.69 34.96
C VAL A 331 -21.90 10.20 33.99
N GLY A 332 -21.59 10.24 32.68
CA GLY A 332 -22.52 9.95 31.58
C GLY A 332 -23.30 11.14 31.03
N LEU A 333 -23.13 12.34 31.59
CA LEU A 333 -23.82 13.58 31.20
C LEU A 333 -22.89 14.56 30.50
N ILE A 334 -23.45 15.44 29.66
CA ILE A 334 -22.74 16.62 29.18
C ILE A 334 -22.81 17.73 30.25
N VAL A 335 -21.66 18.30 30.58
CA VAL A 335 -21.41 19.44 31.46
C VAL A 335 -20.82 20.63 30.69
N LYS A 336 -20.74 21.81 31.32
CA LYS A 336 -20.28 23.06 30.66
C LYS A 336 -19.26 23.80 31.53
N ASP A 337 -18.16 24.27 30.94
CA ASP A 337 -17.11 25.03 31.66
C ASP A 337 -17.38 26.55 31.74
N SER A 338 -16.53 27.25 32.50
CA SER A 338 -16.62 28.70 32.74
C SER A 338 -16.29 29.58 31.53
N SER A 339 -15.62 29.03 30.52
CA SER A 339 -15.36 29.70 29.23
C SER A 339 -16.48 29.46 28.22
N GLY A 340 -17.36 28.49 28.48
CA GLY A 340 -18.54 28.18 27.70
C GLY A 340 -18.47 26.88 26.88
N ASN A 341 -17.40 26.09 26.98
CA ASN A 341 -17.23 24.83 26.28
C ASN A 341 -18.04 23.70 26.93
N TYR A 342 -18.27 22.60 26.19
CA TYR A 342 -19.07 21.45 26.63
C TYR A 342 -18.26 20.16 26.66
N TYR A 343 -18.50 19.28 27.65
CA TYR A 343 -17.76 18.03 27.86
C TYR A 343 -18.70 16.92 28.31
N LEU A 344 -18.53 15.69 27.82
CA LEU A 344 -19.23 14.49 28.29
C LEU A 344 -18.41 13.81 29.38
N CYS A 345 -18.91 13.73 30.60
CA CYS A 345 -18.27 12.95 31.66
C CYS A 345 -18.32 11.45 31.34
N ILE A 346 -17.18 10.77 31.40
CA ILE A 346 -17.03 9.31 31.25
C ILE A 346 -16.71 8.64 32.60
N THR A 347 -16.00 9.35 33.48
CA THR A 347 -15.78 9.00 34.90
C THR A 347 -15.89 10.26 35.76
N ALA A 348 -15.71 10.14 37.08
CA ALA A 348 -15.86 11.25 38.04
C ALA A 348 -14.89 12.43 37.80
N ASP A 349 -13.77 12.21 37.12
CA ASP A 349 -12.71 13.20 36.87
C ASP A 349 -12.48 13.48 35.38
N LEU A 350 -13.19 12.80 34.47
CA LEU A 350 -12.91 12.81 33.03
C LEU A 350 -14.10 13.23 32.18
N GLY A 351 -14.08 14.48 31.70
CA GLY A 351 -14.95 15.01 30.66
C GLY A 351 -14.29 15.03 29.27
N VAL A 352 -14.89 14.34 28.29
CA VAL A 352 -14.48 14.38 26.86
C VAL A 352 -15.12 15.58 26.19
N LYS A 353 -14.32 16.55 25.70
CA LYS A 353 -14.84 17.77 25.05
C LYS A 353 -15.71 17.43 23.84
N VAL A 354 -16.93 17.95 23.81
CA VAL A 354 -17.88 17.75 22.72
C VAL A 354 -17.63 18.83 21.65
N PRO A 355 -17.46 18.47 20.36
CA PRO A 355 -17.23 19.43 19.28
C PRO A 355 -18.34 20.49 19.19
N ASP A 356 -17.97 21.75 18.92
CA ASP A 356 -18.92 22.85 18.96
C ASP A 356 -19.81 22.97 17.70
N THR A 357 -19.71 22.01 16.78
CA THR A 357 -20.55 21.87 15.58
C THR A 357 -21.94 21.29 15.87
N THR A 358 -22.96 21.74 15.14
CA THR A 358 -24.30 21.12 15.09
C THR A 358 -24.19 19.66 14.65
N GLY A 359 -24.82 18.72 15.36
CA GLY A 359 -24.64 17.28 15.07
C GLY A 359 -25.20 16.33 16.13
N SER A 360 -24.83 15.05 16.03
CA SER A 360 -25.29 13.97 16.92
C SER A 360 -24.12 13.16 17.51
N LEU A 361 -24.10 13.03 18.83
CA LEU A 361 -23.16 12.22 19.59
C LEU A 361 -23.90 10.99 20.15
N ALA A 362 -23.87 9.87 19.42
CA ALA A 362 -24.41 8.59 19.90
C ALA A 362 -23.44 7.96 20.90
N LEU A 363 -23.95 7.46 22.03
CA LEU A 363 -23.12 6.97 23.14
C LEU A 363 -23.39 5.51 23.48
N GLY A 364 -22.32 4.74 23.66
CA GLY A 364 -22.35 3.57 24.55
C GLY A 364 -22.56 4.07 25.98
N THR A 365 -23.48 3.46 26.72
CA THR A 365 -24.03 4.01 27.97
C THR A 365 -23.11 3.84 29.18
N PRO A 366 -22.88 4.91 29.96
CA PRO A 366 -22.62 4.82 31.39
C PRO A 366 -23.93 4.69 32.19
N ALA A 367 -23.86 4.29 33.46
CA ALA A 367 -25.03 3.95 34.27
C ALA A 367 -25.03 4.55 35.69
N GLY A 368 -25.91 5.53 35.95
CA GLY A 368 -26.21 6.03 37.30
C GLY A 368 -27.12 7.27 37.26
N THR A 369 -28.22 7.39 38.00
CA THR A 369 -29.05 6.33 38.62
C THR A 369 -30.24 6.03 37.70
N GLY A 370 -30.48 4.76 37.37
CA GLY A 370 -31.60 4.34 36.50
C GLY A 370 -31.30 4.24 35.00
N SER A 371 -30.06 4.52 34.56
CA SER A 371 -29.55 4.02 33.27
C SER A 371 -29.15 2.54 33.42
N SER A 372 -29.32 1.75 32.36
CA SER A 372 -29.40 0.29 32.45
C SER A 372 -28.80 -0.47 31.27
N LEU A 373 -27.54 -0.87 31.41
CA LEU A 373 -27.03 -2.11 30.82
C LEU A 373 -26.59 -3.05 31.94
N THR A 374 -27.30 -4.15 32.14
CA THR A 374 -26.87 -5.24 33.03
C THR A 374 -26.29 -6.38 32.21
N ALA A 375 -24.97 -6.40 32.06
CA ALA A 375 -24.23 -7.60 31.66
C ALA A 375 -23.75 -8.37 32.91
N ARG A 376 -23.18 -9.56 32.72
CA ARG A 376 -22.57 -10.33 33.81
C ARG A 376 -21.16 -9.80 34.06
N GLU A 377 -20.85 -9.48 35.31
CA GLU A 377 -19.48 -9.12 35.70
C GLU A 377 -18.50 -10.25 35.36
N GLU A 378 -17.26 -9.86 35.05
CA GLU A 378 -16.14 -10.73 34.67
C GLU A 378 -16.37 -11.57 33.39
N THR A 379 -17.46 -11.34 32.64
CA THR A 379 -17.77 -12.06 31.40
C THR A 379 -17.26 -11.31 30.16
N ASP A 380 -16.71 -12.07 29.20
CA ASP A 380 -16.20 -11.57 27.93
C ASP A 380 -17.26 -11.65 26.82
N TYR A 381 -17.49 -10.50 26.19
CA TYR A 381 -18.40 -10.28 25.08
C TYR A 381 -17.59 -9.89 23.83
N ILE A 382 -18.04 -10.29 22.64
CA ILE A 382 -17.48 -9.77 21.38
C ILE A 382 -18.51 -8.88 20.70
N PHE A 383 -18.08 -7.70 20.26
CA PHE A 383 -18.85 -6.75 19.47
C PHE A 383 -18.36 -6.78 18.00
N LYS A 384 -19.28 -6.91 17.06
CA LYS A 384 -19.02 -6.98 15.62
C LYS A 384 -19.25 -5.62 14.97
N PHE A 385 -18.20 -5.02 14.41
CA PHE A 385 -18.24 -3.70 13.76
C PHE A 385 -18.28 -3.79 12.23
N GLY A 386 -17.58 -4.77 11.64
CA GLY A 386 -17.58 -5.08 10.21
C GLY A 386 -18.09 -6.50 9.92
N GLU A 387 -17.91 -7.03 8.70
CA GLU A 387 -18.26 -8.44 8.44
C GLU A 387 -17.31 -9.42 9.12
N ASN A 388 -16.01 -9.11 9.07
CA ASN A 388 -14.90 -9.89 9.62
C ASN A 388 -14.13 -9.16 10.74
N ASP A 389 -14.70 -8.06 11.27
CA ASP A 389 -14.11 -7.25 12.33
C ASP A 389 -14.92 -7.39 13.64
N PHE A 390 -14.29 -8.01 14.64
CA PHE A 390 -14.89 -8.43 15.91
C PHE A 390 -13.96 -8.05 17.08
N HIS A 391 -14.43 -7.32 18.09
CA HIS A 391 -13.60 -6.82 19.21
C HIS A 391 -14.10 -7.36 20.55
N VAL A 392 -13.22 -7.81 21.44
CA VAL A 392 -13.57 -8.33 22.77
C VAL A 392 -13.68 -7.20 23.80
N TYR A 393 -14.72 -7.24 24.63
CA TYR A 393 -14.90 -6.40 25.81
C TYR A 393 -15.26 -7.27 27.02
N THR A 394 -14.62 -7.04 28.18
CA THR A 394 -15.12 -7.55 29.46
C THR A 394 -16.11 -6.55 30.04
N TYR A 395 -17.18 -7.04 30.65
CA TYR A 395 -18.04 -6.20 31.49
C TYR A 395 -17.68 -6.36 32.98
N GLY A 396 -17.56 -5.24 33.70
CA GLY A 396 -17.28 -5.24 35.15
C GLY A 396 -17.46 -3.86 35.76
N THR A 397 -17.82 -3.79 37.04
CA THR A 397 -18.07 -2.52 37.76
C THR A 397 -19.08 -1.59 37.06
N GLY A 398 -20.02 -2.15 36.30
CA GLY A 398 -21.04 -1.41 35.55
C GLY A 398 -20.64 -0.91 34.15
N ALA A 399 -19.42 -1.19 33.68
CA ALA A 399 -18.90 -0.70 32.40
C ALA A 399 -18.41 -1.83 31.48
N PHE A 400 -18.38 -1.57 30.17
CA PHE A 400 -17.70 -2.40 29.17
C PHE A 400 -16.30 -1.84 28.90
N THR A 401 -15.27 -2.65 29.13
CA THR A 401 -13.86 -2.30 28.88
C THR A 401 -13.31 -3.21 27.79
N PHE A 402 -12.68 -2.63 26.75
CA PHE A 402 -12.04 -3.42 25.68
C PHE A 402 -10.95 -4.32 26.26
N LYS A 403 -10.95 -5.61 25.91
CA LYS A 403 -10.07 -6.62 26.50
C LYS A 403 -8.98 -7.04 25.52
N SER A 404 -7.90 -6.27 25.48
CA SER A 404 -6.71 -6.55 24.66
C SER A 404 -6.00 -7.86 25.00
N SER A 405 -6.23 -8.45 26.18
CA SER A 405 -5.54 -9.66 26.62
C SER A 405 -6.02 -10.98 25.98
N VAL A 406 -7.07 -10.96 25.14
CA VAL A 406 -7.53 -12.18 24.44
C VAL A 406 -6.69 -12.46 23.21
N ASN A 407 -6.03 -13.63 23.22
CA ASN A 407 -5.16 -14.14 22.17
C ASN A 407 -5.40 -15.65 21.96
N GLY A 408 -5.15 -16.15 20.76
CA GLY A 408 -5.35 -17.56 20.38
C GLY A 408 -6.71 -17.84 19.74
N VAL A 409 -7.11 -19.11 19.67
CA VAL A 409 -8.43 -19.49 19.14
C VAL A 409 -9.43 -19.72 20.25
N GLU A 410 -10.60 -19.10 20.11
CA GLU A 410 -11.68 -19.15 21.10
C GLU A 410 -13.02 -19.41 20.41
N ALA A 411 -13.88 -20.14 21.12
CA ALA A 411 -15.23 -20.47 20.66
C ALA A 411 -16.24 -19.55 21.34
N TYR A 412 -17.03 -18.85 20.53
CA TYR A 412 -18.07 -17.94 20.99
C TYR A 412 -19.42 -18.47 20.53
N SER A 413 -20.42 -18.43 21.42
CA SER A 413 -21.80 -18.59 21.01
C SER A 413 -22.30 -17.21 20.63
N LEU A 414 -23.07 -17.14 19.54
CA LEU A 414 -24.01 -16.05 19.37
C LEU A 414 -24.85 -15.94 20.67
N LEU A 415 -24.96 -14.73 21.24
CA LEU A 415 -25.98 -14.52 22.26
C LEU A 415 -27.32 -14.59 21.55
N GLN A 416 -28.24 -15.39 22.07
CA GLN A 416 -29.56 -15.53 21.47
C GLN A 416 -30.19 -14.14 21.30
N ASP A 417 -30.76 -13.92 20.12
CA ASP A 417 -31.35 -12.66 19.64
C ASP A 417 -30.38 -11.49 19.26
N TYR A 418 -29.06 -11.67 19.24
CA TYR A 418 -28.11 -10.62 18.78
C TYR A 418 -27.27 -11.05 17.57
N THR A 419 -27.20 -10.22 16.52
CA THR A 419 -26.38 -10.47 15.32
C THR A 419 -24.95 -9.89 15.41
N THR A 420 -24.73 -8.98 16.35
CA THR A 420 -23.46 -8.25 16.53
C THR A 420 -22.80 -8.46 17.89
N ILE A 421 -23.43 -9.20 18.82
CA ILE A 421 -22.90 -9.45 20.16
C ILE A 421 -22.84 -10.96 20.43
N PHE A 422 -21.65 -11.44 20.79
CA PHE A 422 -21.36 -12.85 21.07
C PHE A 422 -20.86 -13.00 22.50
N SER A 423 -21.01 -14.18 23.11
CA SER A 423 -20.45 -14.50 24.43
C SER A 423 -19.53 -15.72 24.38
N LYS A 424 -18.48 -15.71 25.20
CA LYS A 424 -17.47 -16.76 25.23
C LYS A 424 -18.04 -18.09 25.77
N ILE A 425 -17.80 -19.19 25.05
CA ILE A 425 -18.20 -20.54 25.50
C ILE A 425 -17.15 -21.06 26.48
N THR A 426 -17.48 -21.07 27.76
CA THR A 426 -16.58 -21.57 28.82
C THR A 426 -16.51 -23.10 28.90
N ASN A 427 -17.46 -23.82 28.30
CA ASN A 427 -17.51 -25.30 28.31
C ASN A 427 -18.11 -25.86 27.00
N LEU A 428 -17.26 -26.18 26.03
CA LEU A 428 -17.68 -26.74 24.73
C LEU A 428 -18.28 -28.15 24.81
N LEU A 429 -17.85 -29.00 25.75
CA LEU A 429 -18.51 -30.29 26.01
C LEU A 429 -19.89 -30.10 26.67
N GLY A 430 -20.11 -28.91 27.27
CA GLY A 430 -21.39 -28.37 27.66
C GLY A 430 -22.22 -27.80 26.50
N VAL A 431 -21.72 -27.76 25.27
CA VAL A 431 -22.50 -27.39 24.08
C VAL A 431 -23.07 -28.63 23.41
N THR A 432 -24.22 -28.43 22.80
CA THR A 432 -25.20 -29.45 22.44
C THR A 432 -25.06 -29.77 20.95
N GLU A 433 -25.51 -30.96 20.54
CA GLU A 433 -25.43 -31.32 19.12
C GLU A 433 -26.43 -30.53 18.22
N ALA A 434 -27.17 -29.53 18.74
CA ALA A 434 -27.81 -28.50 17.90
C ALA A 434 -27.07 -27.19 17.98
N ASP A 435 -26.75 -26.74 19.19
CA ASP A 435 -26.10 -25.45 19.39
C ASP A 435 -24.68 -25.44 18.79
N LYS A 436 -24.18 -26.58 18.30
CA LYS A 436 -23.03 -26.66 17.38
C LYS A 436 -23.08 -25.65 16.22
N SER A 437 -24.27 -25.33 15.70
CA SER A 437 -24.43 -24.31 14.65
C SER A 437 -24.47 -22.86 15.16
N THR A 438 -24.54 -22.62 16.48
CA THR A 438 -24.37 -21.27 17.08
C THR A 438 -22.93 -20.99 17.51
N ILE A 439 -22.05 -22.00 17.46
CA ILE A 439 -20.62 -21.86 17.72
C ILE A 439 -19.96 -21.16 16.51
N LEU A 440 -19.42 -19.97 16.77
CA LEU A 440 -18.47 -19.29 15.89
C LEU A 440 -17.06 -19.48 16.44
N LEU A 441 -16.13 -19.90 15.59
CA LEU A 441 -14.73 -20.08 15.93
C LEU A 441 -13.93 -18.87 15.46
N LEU A 442 -13.21 -18.21 16.38
CA LEU A 442 -12.50 -16.96 16.13
C LEU A 442 -11.01 -17.09 16.52
N LYS A 443 -10.13 -16.61 15.63
CA LYS A 443 -8.72 -16.28 15.94
C LYS A 443 -8.71 -14.86 16.51
N CYS A 444 -8.33 -14.72 17.78
CA CYS A 444 -8.16 -13.42 18.43
C CYS A 444 -6.67 -13.09 18.62
N VAL A 445 -6.31 -11.83 18.43
CA VAL A 445 -4.99 -11.27 18.75
C VAL A 445 -5.19 -9.84 19.26
N GLY A 446 -4.65 -9.51 20.43
CA GLY A 446 -4.78 -8.18 21.03
C GLY A 446 -6.24 -7.76 21.30
N GLY A 447 -7.15 -8.71 21.53
CA GLY A 447 -8.59 -8.45 21.68
C GLY A 447 -9.35 -8.12 20.38
N LYS A 448 -8.67 -8.05 19.22
CA LYS A 448 -9.30 -8.02 17.89
C LYS A 448 -9.37 -9.45 17.36
N CYS A 449 -10.46 -9.82 16.71
CA CYS A 449 -10.72 -11.19 16.29
C CYS A 449 -11.22 -11.29 14.84
N GLN A 450 -10.83 -12.36 14.17
CA GLN A 450 -11.28 -12.75 12.84
C GLN A 450 -11.84 -14.17 12.87
N LYS A 451 -12.70 -14.52 11.91
CA LYS A 451 -13.19 -15.90 11.79
C LYS A 451 -12.06 -16.85 11.39
N THR A 452 -12.14 -18.09 11.85
CA THR A 452 -11.26 -19.17 11.40
C THR A 452 -12.08 -20.41 11.07
N ASP A 453 -11.68 -21.13 10.02
CA ASP A 453 -12.05 -22.53 9.85
C ASP A 453 -11.43 -23.35 11.00
N GLY A 454 -11.83 -24.61 11.19
CA GLY A 454 -11.33 -25.44 12.28
C GLY A 454 -12.22 -26.62 12.63
N TYR A 455 -12.14 -27.05 13.88
CA TYR A 455 -12.93 -28.13 14.46
C TYR A 455 -13.23 -27.86 15.94
N VAL A 456 -14.36 -28.35 16.43
CA VAL A 456 -14.72 -28.39 17.86
C VAL A 456 -15.18 -29.78 18.27
N SER A 457 -14.98 -30.14 19.54
CA SER A 457 -15.62 -31.30 20.16
C SER A 457 -16.64 -30.84 21.18
N ILE A 458 -17.80 -31.48 21.17
CA ILE A 458 -18.99 -31.10 21.94
C ILE A 458 -19.63 -32.35 22.60
N ALA A 459 -20.90 -32.26 23.01
CA ALA A 459 -21.69 -33.40 23.45
C ALA A 459 -21.43 -34.70 22.65
N THR A 460 -21.38 -35.83 23.36
CA THR A 460 -21.19 -37.20 22.83
C THR A 460 -19.81 -37.48 22.17
N ASN A 461 -18.77 -36.72 22.52
CA ASN A 461 -17.39 -36.91 22.03
C ASN A 461 -17.23 -36.75 20.50
N LYS A 462 -18.19 -36.09 19.87
CA LYS A 462 -18.23 -35.91 18.42
C LYS A 462 -17.46 -34.66 18.00
N ILE A 463 -16.62 -34.84 16.99
CA ILE A 463 -15.84 -33.77 16.36
C ILE A 463 -16.66 -33.15 15.23
N TYR A 464 -16.82 -31.83 15.25
CA TYR A 464 -17.50 -31.05 14.24
C TYR A 464 -16.54 -30.09 13.55
N LYS A 465 -16.54 -30.10 12.22
CA LYS A 465 -15.80 -29.14 11.40
C LYS A 465 -16.51 -27.79 11.43
N CYS A 466 -15.74 -26.77 11.75
CA CYS A 466 -16.11 -25.37 11.62
C CYS A 466 -15.56 -24.86 10.30
N THR A 467 -16.43 -24.25 9.49
CA THR A 467 -16.00 -23.33 8.44
C THR A 467 -16.39 -21.91 8.84
N SER A 468 -16.01 -20.91 8.04
CA SER A 468 -16.23 -19.45 8.21
C SER A 468 -17.67 -18.93 8.47
N GLY A 469 -18.62 -19.81 8.82
CA GLY A 469 -19.93 -19.49 9.39
C GLY A 469 -20.24 -20.20 10.72
N ALA A 470 -20.05 -21.52 10.81
CA ALA A 470 -20.50 -22.34 11.96
C ALA A 470 -19.88 -23.76 11.98
N CYS A 471 -20.01 -24.47 13.10
CA CYS A 471 -19.50 -25.84 13.31
C CYS A 471 -20.56 -26.94 13.06
N THR A 472 -20.87 -27.21 11.79
CA THR A 472 -22.06 -27.99 11.39
C THR A 472 -21.80 -29.47 11.05
N THR A 473 -20.74 -29.76 10.30
CA THR A 473 -20.47 -31.09 9.71
C THR A 473 -19.70 -31.97 10.67
N GLU A 474 -20.19 -33.19 10.96
CA GLU A 474 -19.41 -34.14 11.76
C GLU A 474 -18.19 -34.60 10.95
N ALA A 475 -17.00 -34.49 11.53
CA ALA A 475 -15.75 -34.74 10.80
C ALA A 475 -15.74 -36.16 10.18
N GLY A 476 -15.37 -36.26 8.90
CA GLY A 476 -15.48 -37.48 8.12
C GLY A 476 -14.41 -38.54 8.45
N ALA A 477 -14.51 -39.73 7.83
CA ALA A 477 -13.46 -40.75 7.90
C ALA A 477 -12.16 -40.35 7.17
N THR A 478 -12.18 -39.25 6.41
CA THR A 478 -11.01 -38.58 5.82
C THR A 478 -10.34 -37.61 6.78
N GLU A 479 -11.06 -37.13 7.79
CA GLU A 479 -10.65 -36.06 8.73
C GLU A 479 -10.40 -36.61 10.14
N LYS A 480 -10.90 -37.81 10.45
CA LYS A 480 -10.65 -38.57 11.69
C LYS A 480 -9.75 -39.77 11.39
N SER A 481 -8.94 -40.20 12.35
CA SER A 481 -8.24 -41.50 12.30
C SER A 481 -8.09 -42.11 13.69
N GLU A 482 -7.94 -43.43 13.75
CA GLU A 482 -7.62 -44.16 14.97
C GLU A 482 -6.12 -44.38 15.17
N SER A 483 -5.36 -44.47 14.06
CA SER A 483 -3.89 -44.43 14.02
C SER A 483 -3.37 -43.03 13.69
N CYS A 484 -2.13 -42.75 14.11
CA CYS A 484 -1.39 -41.60 13.64
C CYS A 484 -0.07 -42.10 13.03
N ASP A 485 0.16 -41.69 11.80
CA ASP A 485 1.19 -42.15 10.86
C ASP A 485 1.27 -41.10 9.72
N SER A 486 2.17 -41.29 8.75
CA SER A 486 2.40 -40.35 7.64
C SER A 486 1.14 -39.98 6.86
N ASP A 487 0.25 -40.96 6.68
CA ASP A 487 -0.92 -40.88 5.80
C ASP A 487 -2.14 -40.29 6.55
N ASN A 488 -1.97 -40.08 7.86
CA ASN A 488 -2.96 -39.56 8.79
C ASN A 488 -2.58 -38.21 9.43
N LEU A 489 -1.44 -37.61 9.07
CA LEU A 489 -1.03 -36.29 9.54
C LEU A 489 -2.13 -35.23 9.35
N GLY A 490 -2.37 -34.42 10.38
CA GLY A 490 -3.41 -33.39 10.38
C GLY A 490 -4.85 -33.91 10.53
N LYS A 491 -5.06 -35.23 10.63
CA LYS A 491 -6.36 -35.83 11.01
C LYS A 491 -6.54 -35.85 12.52
N LEU A 492 -7.78 -36.03 12.95
CA LEU A 492 -8.22 -35.79 14.32
C LEU A 492 -8.60 -37.08 15.05
N LYS A 493 -8.52 -37.03 16.38
CA LYS A 493 -9.09 -38.04 17.29
C LYS A 493 -9.66 -37.34 18.51
N PHE A 494 -10.73 -37.88 19.09
CA PHE A 494 -11.21 -37.41 20.38
C PHE A 494 -11.02 -38.48 21.45
N ASP A 495 -10.28 -38.13 22.49
CA ASP A 495 -9.89 -39.02 23.58
C ASP A 495 -9.72 -38.18 24.84
N SER A 496 -10.87 -37.86 25.46
CA SER A 496 -11.10 -36.80 26.46
C SER A 496 -10.82 -35.36 26.00
N ASN A 497 -9.80 -35.16 25.16
CA ASN A 497 -9.47 -33.92 24.48
C ASN A 497 -9.62 -34.08 22.95
N LEU A 498 -9.75 -32.96 22.24
CA LEU A 498 -9.62 -32.91 20.79
C LEU A 498 -8.12 -32.93 20.41
N LYS A 499 -7.69 -34.02 19.78
CA LYS A 499 -6.28 -34.31 19.45
C LYS A 499 -6.05 -34.28 17.95
N LEU A 500 -4.86 -33.85 17.56
CA LEU A 500 -4.40 -33.77 16.16
C LEU A 500 -3.25 -34.78 15.94
N CYS A 501 -3.22 -35.43 14.78
CA CYS A 501 -2.16 -36.35 14.41
C CYS A 501 -0.90 -35.61 13.94
N ASN A 502 0.18 -35.78 14.68
CA ASN A 502 1.51 -35.22 14.46
C ASN A 502 2.57 -36.28 14.86
N SER A 503 2.77 -37.31 14.02
CA SER A 503 3.45 -38.60 14.33
C SER A 503 2.81 -39.44 15.44
N ASN A 504 2.22 -38.80 16.46
CA ASN A 504 1.33 -39.35 17.47
C ASN A 504 0.12 -38.40 17.62
N PHE A 505 -0.94 -38.84 18.30
CA PHE A 505 -2.05 -37.94 18.64
C PHE A 505 -1.70 -37.04 19.83
N MET A 506 -1.57 -35.74 19.58
CA MET A 506 -1.26 -34.74 20.60
C MET A 506 -2.47 -33.86 20.91
N ASP A 507 -2.55 -33.38 22.15
CA ASP A 507 -3.43 -32.26 22.49
C ASP A 507 -2.91 -30.98 21.82
N ILE A 508 -3.80 -30.21 21.19
CA ILE A 508 -3.48 -28.87 20.69
C ILE A 508 -4.02 -27.84 21.70
N ASP A 509 -3.15 -26.95 22.14
CA ASP A 509 -3.44 -25.87 23.11
C ASP A 509 -3.40 -24.48 22.43
N GLY A 510 -3.44 -23.40 23.21
CA GLY A 510 -3.44 -22.02 22.70
C GLY A 510 -2.20 -21.55 21.93
N ASN A 511 -1.20 -22.43 21.69
CA ASN A 511 -0.05 -22.12 20.85
C ASN A 511 -0.35 -22.40 19.37
N VAL A 512 0.51 -21.90 18.48
CA VAL A 512 0.46 -22.18 17.05
C VAL A 512 1.20 -23.48 16.75
N TYR A 513 0.68 -24.28 15.83
CA TYR A 513 1.24 -25.55 15.35
C TYR A 513 1.22 -25.58 13.83
N PHE A 514 2.20 -26.22 13.22
CA PHE A 514 2.30 -26.37 11.77
C PHE A 514 2.45 -27.85 11.43
N ILE A 515 1.38 -28.51 10.97
CA ILE A 515 1.43 -29.93 10.62
C ILE A 515 1.56 -30.08 9.10
N GLY A 516 2.56 -30.86 8.67
CA GLY A 516 2.89 -31.06 7.26
C GLY A 516 4.10 -31.96 7.07
N THR A 517 4.60 -32.02 5.84
CA THR A 517 5.88 -32.65 5.47
C THR A 517 6.64 -31.80 4.46
N THR A 518 5.96 -31.34 3.42
CA THR A 518 6.46 -30.36 2.44
C THR A 518 5.57 -29.12 2.38
N SER A 519 4.25 -29.31 2.33
CA SER A 519 3.25 -28.29 2.60
C SER A 519 2.73 -28.44 4.03
N TYR A 520 2.66 -27.32 4.75
CA TYR A 520 2.27 -27.24 6.15
C TYR A 520 0.96 -26.45 6.30
N LYS A 521 0.11 -26.89 7.23
CA LYS A 521 -1.11 -26.18 7.63
C LYS A 521 -0.98 -25.69 9.05
N MET A 522 -1.40 -24.45 9.28
CA MET A 522 -1.41 -23.84 10.61
C MET A 522 -2.64 -24.31 11.41
N TYR A 523 -2.43 -24.64 12.68
CA TYR A 523 -3.46 -25.02 13.65
C TYR A 523 -3.24 -24.26 14.96
N ILE A 524 -4.31 -23.86 15.65
CA ILE A 524 -4.25 -23.20 16.97
C ILE A 524 -5.40 -23.74 17.82
N GLY A 525 -5.12 -24.20 19.04
CA GLY A 525 -6.14 -24.72 19.96
C GLY A 525 -6.78 -23.64 20.82
N ASN A 526 -7.83 -24.02 21.56
CA ASN A 526 -8.28 -23.25 22.72
C ASN A 526 -7.67 -23.81 24.02
N ALA A 527 -7.64 -23.00 25.09
CA ALA A 527 -7.12 -23.42 26.40
C ALA A 527 -7.82 -24.67 26.96
N SER A 528 -9.09 -24.87 26.63
CA SER A 528 -9.91 -26.02 27.05
C SER A 528 -9.77 -27.26 26.16
N LYS A 529 -8.79 -27.32 25.22
CA LYS A 529 -8.48 -28.48 24.36
C LYS A 529 -9.69 -29.13 23.67
N THR A 530 -10.66 -28.30 23.32
CA THR A 530 -11.98 -28.66 22.79
C THR A 530 -12.28 -27.96 21.48
N ALA A 531 -11.46 -27.00 21.06
CA ALA A 531 -11.47 -26.38 19.75
C ALA A 531 -10.05 -26.35 19.16
N ILE A 532 -9.97 -26.47 17.84
CA ILE A 532 -8.75 -26.28 17.04
C ILE A 532 -9.15 -25.44 15.82
N GLY A 533 -8.71 -24.19 15.76
CA GLY A 533 -8.77 -23.39 14.54
C GLY A 533 -7.70 -23.80 13.54
N MET A 534 -7.98 -23.58 12.26
CA MET A 534 -7.07 -23.63 11.13
C MET A 534 -7.09 -22.25 10.43
N PRO A 535 -6.47 -21.21 11.01
CA PRO A 535 -6.53 -19.89 10.42
C PRO A 535 -5.64 -19.82 9.19
N THR A 536 -5.94 -18.89 8.27
CA THR A 536 -4.96 -18.51 7.24
C THR A 536 -3.69 -18.02 7.95
N PRO A 537 -2.51 -18.58 7.64
CA PRO A 537 -1.24 -18.08 8.13
C PRO A 537 -0.90 -16.76 7.44
N GLU A 538 -0.33 -15.84 8.20
CA GLU A 538 0.14 -14.56 7.66
C GLU A 538 1.42 -14.80 6.83
N ASN A 539 1.76 -13.86 5.95
CA ASN A 539 3.03 -13.91 5.23
C ASN A 539 4.19 -13.67 6.21
N GLY A 540 5.21 -14.53 6.18
CA GLY A 540 6.35 -14.42 7.11
C GLY A 540 6.94 -15.78 7.51
N TYR A 541 7.76 -15.75 8.57
CA TYR A 541 8.56 -16.90 9.02
C TYR A 541 8.12 -17.35 10.41
N TYR A 542 8.08 -18.67 10.63
CA TYR A 542 7.75 -19.28 11.92
C TYR A 542 8.79 -20.36 12.24
N LEU A 543 9.47 -20.23 13.39
CA LEU A 543 10.35 -21.29 13.88
C LEU A 543 9.52 -22.29 14.70
N ILE A 544 9.64 -23.59 14.37
CA ILE A 544 8.88 -24.65 15.03
C ILE A 544 9.81 -25.71 15.64
N LYS A 545 9.29 -26.42 16.65
CA LYS A 545 9.89 -27.60 17.28
C LYS A 545 8.80 -28.63 17.56
N ASP A 546 9.01 -29.91 17.22
CA ASP A 546 8.00 -30.97 17.36
C ASP A 546 6.67 -30.60 16.65
N ASN A 547 6.76 -29.82 15.56
CA ASN A 547 5.66 -29.17 14.84
C ASN A 547 4.82 -28.13 15.62
N LYS A 548 5.30 -27.62 16.77
CA LYS A 548 4.76 -26.50 17.54
C LYS A 548 5.60 -25.24 17.27
N ALA A 549 4.99 -24.10 16.96
CA ALA A 549 5.71 -22.82 16.88
C ALA A 549 6.20 -22.42 18.27
N ILE A 550 7.51 -22.15 18.38
CA ILE A 550 8.14 -21.82 19.65
C ILE A 550 8.22 -20.31 19.86
N THR A 551 8.34 -19.90 21.12
CA THR A 551 8.44 -18.50 21.55
C THR A 551 9.77 -18.19 22.24
N THR A 552 10.58 -19.21 22.53
CA THR A 552 11.93 -19.17 23.09
C THR A 552 12.70 -20.45 22.69
N GLY A 553 14.03 -20.37 22.61
CA GLY A 553 14.90 -21.55 22.41
C GLY A 553 15.02 -22.05 20.96
N ASP A 554 15.59 -23.25 20.81
CA ASP A 554 15.98 -23.85 19.51
C ASP A 554 14.83 -24.63 18.85
N GLY A 555 14.63 -24.42 17.54
CA GLY A 555 13.68 -25.16 16.69
C GLY A 555 14.36 -26.16 15.75
N ASP A 556 13.55 -27.03 15.13
CA ASP A 556 13.99 -28.07 14.18
C ASP A 556 13.70 -27.74 12.71
N THR A 557 12.69 -26.90 12.46
CA THR A 557 12.20 -26.57 11.12
C THR A 557 11.86 -25.08 11.03
N LEU A 558 12.29 -24.43 9.95
CA LEU A 558 11.87 -23.08 9.61
C LEU A 558 10.71 -23.15 8.61
N ILE A 559 9.55 -22.64 9.00
CA ILE A 559 8.38 -22.54 8.14
C ILE A 559 8.36 -21.16 7.49
N VAL A 560 8.13 -21.14 6.18
CA VAL A 560 7.91 -19.93 5.38
C VAL A 560 6.49 -19.95 4.86
N CYS A 561 5.71 -18.92 5.17
CA CYS A 561 4.32 -18.79 4.75
C CYS A 561 4.18 -17.63 3.75
N ASN A 562 3.53 -17.91 2.62
CA ASN A 562 3.25 -16.95 1.56
C ASN A 562 1.83 -17.16 1.01
N ASN A 563 1.01 -16.12 1.07
CA ASN A 563 -0.39 -16.05 0.63
C ASN A 563 -1.24 -17.23 1.17
N GLY A 564 -1.09 -17.52 2.46
CA GLY A 564 -1.80 -18.60 3.15
C GLY A 564 -1.25 -20.02 2.93
N SER A 565 -0.27 -20.20 2.03
CA SER A 565 0.43 -21.47 1.81
C SER A 565 1.75 -21.47 2.57
N CYS A 566 2.01 -22.50 3.39
CA CYS A 566 3.29 -22.65 4.09
C CYS A 566 4.08 -23.85 3.58
N THR A 567 5.39 -23.66 3.45
CA THR A 567 6.39 -24.71 3.22
C THR A 567 7.38 -24.74 4.37
N GLY A 568 7.98 -25.90 4.63
CA GLY A 568 8.96 -26.07 5.71
C GLY A 568 10.31 -26.51 5.17
N THR A 569 11.37 -25.83 5.59
CA THR A 569 12.75 -26.26 5.39
C THR A 569 13.29 -26.74 6.72
N ALA A 570 13.69 -28.02 6.79
CA ALA A 570 14.41 -28.54 7.94
C ALA A 570 15.68 -27.69 8.16
N VAL A 571 15.97 -27.32 9.41
CA VAL A 571 17.02 -26.36 9.74
C VAL A 571 18.37 -26.77 9.14
N ALA A 572 18.75 -28.04 9.30
CA ALA A 572 19.96 -28.65 8.73
C ALA A 572 20.08 -28.64 7.19
N SER A 573 19.06 -28.17 6.46
CA SER A 573 19.06 -28.01 5.01
C SER A 573 19.04 -26.54 4.55
N LEU A 574 18.92 -25.56 5.46
CA LEU A 574 18.97 -24.14 5.13
C LEU A 574 20.40 -23.74 4.74
N THR A 575 20.64 -23.41 3.47
CA THR A 575 21.89 -22.79 3.06
C THR A 575 21.93 -21.34 3.51
N LEU A 576 22.80 -21.01 4.48
CA LEU A 576 22.94 -19.65 5.00
C LEU A 576 24.16 -18.95 4.39
N ALA A 577 23.99 -17.68 4.04
CA ALA A 577 25.08 -16.72 4.20
C ALA A 577 25.15 -16.30 5.68
N ASP A 578 26.36 -16.03 6.17
CA ASP A 578 26.71 -15.86 7.60
C ASP A 578 25.63 -15.21 8.49
N LYS A 579 25.12 -15.98 9.47
CA LYS A 579 24.16 -15.54 10.51
C LYS A 579 22.91 -14.85 9.93
N SER A 580 22.06 -15.63 9.29
CA SER A 580 20.77 -15.19 8.74
C SER A 580 19.71 -14.96 9.83
N TYR A 581 19.05 -13.79 9.83
CA TYR A 581 17.88 -13.52 10.68
C TYR A 581 16.59 -13.41 9.87
N PHE A 582 15.47 -13.72 10.51
CA PHE A 582 14.13 -13.59 9.95
C PHE A 582 13.20 -13.01 11.01
N ILE A 583 12.21 -12.19 10.63
CA ILE A 583 11.16 -11.77 11.57
C ILE A 583 10.31 -12.99 11.99
N ASP A 584 10.10 -13.14 13.29
CA ASP A 584 9.18 -14.15 13.82
C ASP A 584 7.72 -13.67 13.68
N GLN A 585 7.00 -14.23 12.71
CA GLN A 585 5.59 -13.93 12.46
C GLN A 585 4.67 -14.38 13.62
N ASN A 586 5.15 -15.27 14.51
CA ASN A 586 4.50 -15.64 15.77
C ASN A 586 4.68 -14.56 16.87
N SER A 587 5.32 -13.43 16.56
CA SER A 587 5.63 -12.33 17.49
C SER A 587 4.96 -10.99 17.14
N TYR A 588 4.14 -10.96 16.09
CA TYR A 588 3.45 -9.76 15.60
C TYR A 588 2.46 -9.19 16.64
N ASP A 589 2.59 -7.90 16.94
CA ASP A 589 1.71 -7.16 17.85
C ASP A 589 0.76 -6.24 17.06
N PRO A 590 -0.55 -6.56 16.95
CA PRO A 590 -1.53 -5.75 16.22
C PRO A 590 -1.96 -4.46 16.96
N GLY A 591 -1.33 -4.15 18.11
CA GLY A 591 -1.40 -2.87 18.79
C GLY A 591 -0.40 -1.85 18.25
N SER A 592 0.83 -2.29 17.93
CA SER A 592 1.90 -1.45 17.38
C SER A 592 2.15 -1.65 15.87
N ALA A 593 1.61 -2.72 15.28
CA ALA A 593 1.93 -3.21 13.94
C ALA A 593 3.41 -3.59 13.73
N LYS A 594 4.16 -3.75 14.83
CA LYS A 594 5.56 -4.21 14.86
C LYS A 594 5.65 -5.62 15.46
N PHE A 595 6.81 -6.25 15.29
CA PHE A 595 7.13 -7.59 15.79
C PHE A 595 7.84 -7.51 17.14
N THR A 596 7.94 -8.60 17.88
CA THR A 596 8.55 -8.62 19.24
C THR A 596 9.67 -9.64 19.42
N ARG A 597 10.00 -10.40 18.37
CA ARG A 597 11.09 -11.40 18.33
C ARG A 597 11.63 -11.55 16.91
N ILE A 598 12.88 -12.00 16.79
CA ILE A 598 13.43 -12.50 15.52
C ILE A 598 13.93 -13.94 15.69
N ILE A 599 13.93 -14.68 14.58
CA ILE A 599 14.53 -16.00 14.43
C ILE A 599 15.96 -15.77 13.98
N SER A 600 16.95 -16.28 14.72
CA SER A 600 18.34 -16.32 14.27
C SER A 600 18.70 -17.74 13.84
N CYS A 601 19.19 -17.91 12.62
CA CYS A 601 19.68 -19.17 12.08
C CYS A 601 21.20 -19.13 11.98
N THR A 602 21.86 -20.17 12.49
CA THR A 602 23.31 -20.24 12.62
C THR A 602 23.86 -21.58 12.13
N ASP A 603 24.89 -21.50 11.29
CA ASP A 603 25.84 -22.57 11.04
C ASP A 603 26.85 -22.57 12.20
N LYS A 604 27.14 -23.74 12.78
CA LYS A 604 28.11 -23.94 13.88
C LYS A 604 29.37 -24.69 13.43
N ASN A 605 29.36 -25.23 12.22
CA ASN A 605 30.40 -26.12 11.67
C ASN A 605 31.13 -25.53 10.45
N GLY A 606 30.65 -24.43 9.87
CA GLY A 606 31.16 -23.86 8.62
C GLY A 606 30.82 -24.70 7.39
N ALA A 607 29.67 -25.38 7.41
CA ALA A 607 29.23 -26.31 6.36
C ALA A 607 28.39 -25.65 5.25
N ASN A 608 28.13 -24.35 5.35
CA ASN A 608 27.12 -23.59 4.61
C ASN A 608 25.69 -24.10 4.86
N HIS A 609 25.42 -24.61 6.07
CA HIS A 609 24.11 -25.14 6.47
C HIS A 609 23.78 -24.74 7.92
N ALA A 610 22.53 -24.34 8.19
CA ALA A 610 22.12 -24.00 9.56
C ALA A 610 22.11 -25.25 10.46
N ASP A 611 23.01 -25.32 11.43
CA ASP A 611 22.97 -26.37 12.46
C ASP A 611 21.83 -26.14 13.46
N THR A 612 21.52 -24.88 13.75
CA THR A 612 20.41 -24.48 14.65
C THR A 612 19.81 -23.15 14.26
N CYS A 613 18.47 -23.08 14.27
CA CYS A 613 17.72 -21.84 14.36
C CYS A 613 17.12 -21.73 15.75
N SER A 614 17.14 -20.53 16.33
CA SER A 614 16.59 -20.23 17.64
C SER A 614 15.86 -18.89 17.66
N ILE A 615 14.93 -18.75 18.61
CA ILE A 615 14.33 -17.44 18.91
C ILE A 615 15.36 -16.61 19.70
N LEU A 616 15.79 -15.49 19.13
CA LEU A 616 16.83 -14.65 19.70
C LEU A 616 16.27 -13.72 20.81
N THR A 617 17.04 -13.56 21.89
CA THR A 617 16.87 -12.41 22.80
C THR A 617 17.43 -11.18 22.10
N ILE A 618 16.54 -10.35 21.57
CA ILE A 618 16.87 -9.18 20.76
C ILE A 618 17.35 -7.99 21.60
N GLU A 619 18.45 -7.37 21.15
CA GLU A 619 18.88 -6.02 21.52
C GLU A 619 18.40 -5.01 20.46
N ALA A 620 18.49 -3.72 20.76
CA ALA A 620 18.14 -2.65 19.81
C ALA A 620 19.25 -2.41 18.77
N GLY A 621 18.85 -1.98 17.58
CA GLY A 621 19.69 -1.75 16.39
C GLY A 621 19.33 -2.67 15.21
N ILE A 622 20.23 -2.74 14.23
CA ILE A 622 20.00 -3.40 12.93
C ILE A 622 20.42 -4.89 12.91
N TYR A 623 19.68 -5.70 12.15
CA TYR A 623 19.99 -7.10 11.79
C TYR A 623 19.75 -7.35 10.29
N ILE A 624 20.50 -8.27 9.67
CA ILE A 624 20.27 -8.66 8.26
C ILE A 624 18.99 -9.49 8.12
N ASN A 625 18.03 -9.05 7.30
CA ASN A 625 16.86 -9.87 6.97
C ASN A 625 17.17 -10.82 5.80
N ALA A 626 17.41 -12.09 6.11
CA ALA A 626 17.71 -13.12 5.11
C ALA A 626 16.48 -13.60 4.31
N SER A 627 15.30 -12.98 4.48
CA SER A 627 14.12 -13.32 3.68
C SER A 627 14.12 -12.76 2.26
N VAL A 628 15.06 -11.86 1.93
CA VAL A 628 15.13 -11.15 0.64
C VAL A 628 16.57 -11.07 0.13
N SER A 629 16.73 -10.94 -1.18
CA SER A 629 18.01 -10.69 -1.86
C SER A 629 18.03 -9.34 -2.60
N THR A 630 17.12 -8.45 -2.25
CA THR A 630 17.00 -7.07 -2.75
C THR A 630 17.10 -6.10 -1.58
N LEU A 631 17.30 -4.81 -1.84
CA LEU A 631 17.38 -3.78 -0.80
C LEU A 631 16.04 -3.53 -0.07
N THR A 632 14.90 -3.85 -0.70
CA THR A 632 13.58 -3.69 -0.09
C THR A 632 13.37 -4.69 1.05
N ASN A 633 13.11 -4.19 2.25
CA ASN A 633 13.00 -5.00 3.48
C ASN A 633 14.25 -5.82 3.81
N ALA A 634 15.44 -5.39 3.37
CA ALA A 634 16.71 -6.12 3.53
C ALA A 634 17.25 -6.17 4.97
N LEU A 635 16.71 -5.33 5.85
CA LEU A 635 17.15 -5.20 7.24
C LEU A 635 15.94 -5.31 8.18
N ILE A 636 16.21 -5.80 9.38
CA ILE A 636 15.31 -5.72 10.53
C ILE A 636 15.87 -4.65 11.46
N SER A 637 15.13 -3.58 11.71
CA SER A 637 15.45 -2.65 12.80
C SER A 637 14.67 -3.06 14.04
N CYS A 638 15.29 -2.99 15.21
CA CYS A 638 14.64 -3.23 16.51
C CYS A 638 14.91 -2.07 17.49
N ALA A 639 13.89 -1.61 18.22
CA ALA A 639 13.97 -0.51 19.19
C ALA A 639 13.14 -0.79 20.45
N ASP A 640 13.57 -0.30 21.61
CA ASP A 640 12.89 -0.49 22.90
C ASP A 640 11.74 0.53 23.11
N GLU A 641 10.69 0.40 22.31
CA GLU A 641 9.50 1.27 22.33
C GLU A 641 8.50 0.82 23.43
N SER A 642 8.92 0.90 24.70
CA SER A 642 8.22 0.31 25.86
C SER A 642 8.15 -1.23 25.81
N GLY A 643 9.30 -1.85 25.57
CA GLY A 643 9.46 -3.27 25.24
C GLY A 643 9.80 -3.41 23.76
N MET A 644 10.82 -4.24 23.47
CA MET A 644 11.43 -4.33 22.14
C MET A 644 10.42 -4.58 21.01
N LYS A 645 10.46 -3.70 20.00
CA LYS A 645 9.69 -3.76 18.77
C LYS A 645 10.64 -3.86 17.58
N CYS A 646 10.33 -4.72 16.62
CA CYS A 646 11.10 -4.87 15.39
C CYS A 646 10.23 -4.64 14.15
N GLU A 647 10.81 -4.11 13.08
CA GLU A 647 10.16 -3.92 11.78
C GLU A 647 11.13 -4.11 10.62
N LEU A 648 10.58 -4.32 9.42
CA LEU A 648 11.36 -4.43 8.19
C LEU A 648 11.64 -3.02 7.66
N ILE A 649 12.91 -2.72 7.41
CA ILE A 649 13.33 -1.49 6.73
C ILE A 649 14.04 -1.83 5.43
N SER A 650 13.98 -0.91 4.47
CA SER A 650 14.76 -1.03 3.23
C SER A 650 16.15 -0.43 3.45
N ALA A 651 17.18 -1.07 2.90
CA ALA A 651 18.54 -0.56 2.94
C ALA A 651 18.84 0.36 1.75
N GLN A 652 19.89 1.16 1.88
CA GLN A 652 20.42 2.01 0.81
C GLN A 652 21.57 1.29 0.06
N ASP A 653 21.80 1.66 -1.20
CA ASP A 653 22.81 1.05 -2.05
C ASP A 653 24.21 1.62 -1.78
N GLY A 654 25.16 0.74 -1.44
CA GLY A 654 26.55 1.09 -1.13
C GLY A 654 26.82 1.50 0.31
N ASP A 655 25.78 1.58 1.16
CA ASP A 655 25.87 2.04 2.55
C ASP A 655 26.05 0.87 3.56
N TYR A 656 26.52 1.20 4.77
CA TYR A 656 26.96 0.25 5.80
C TYR A 656 26.20 0.40 7.11
N TYR A 657 26.03 -0.71 7.83
CA TYR A 657 25.28 -0.78 9.10
C TYR A 657 25.98 -1.71 10.10
N LEU A 658 25.81 -1.47 11.40
CA LEU A 658 26.36 -2.35 12.44
C LEU A 658 25.33 -3.37 12.95
N ASN A 659 25.64 -4.67 12.85
CA ASN A 659 24.74 -5.72 13.35
C ASN A 659 24.66 -5.74 14.89
N ALA A 660 23.45 -5.66 15.44
CA ALA A 660 23.10 -5.51 16.86
C ALA A 660 23.23 -6.77 17.75
N LEU A 661 24.25 -7.62 17.53
CA LEU A 661 24.51 -8.77 18.42
C LEU A 661 25.38 -8.40 19.63
N THR A 662 24.95 -8.83 20.83
CA THR A 662 25.81 -8.83 22.02
C THR A 662 27.10 -9.61 21.77
N GLY A 663 28.26 -8.96 21.93
CA GLY A 663 29.57 -9.63 21.93
C GLY A 663 30.03 -10.25 20.60
N SER A 664 29.32 -10.02 19.49
CA SER A 664 29.75 -10.41 18.13
C SER A 664 29.13 -9.48 17.09
N LYS A 665 29.29 -8.17 17.28
CA LYS A 665 28.88 -7.15 16.31
C LYS A 665 29.77 -7.22 15.07
N PHE A 666 29.15 -7.27 13.90
CA PHE A 666 29.83 -7.34 12.61
C PHE A 666 29.26 -6.30 11.65
N LEU A 667 30.08 -5.92 10.66
CA LEU A 667 29.70 -4.97 9.63
C LEU A 667 28.75 -5.62 8.60
N ILE A 668 27.68 -4.89 8.26
CA ILE A 668 26.75 -5.20 7.18
C ILE A 668 27.08 -4.27 6.00
N GLU A 669 27.20 -4.83 4.81
CA GLU A 669 27.28 -4.10 3.53
C GLU A 669 26.01 -4.37 2.74
N CYS A 670 25.39 -3.33 2.18
CA CYS A 670 24.18 -3.45 1.37
C CYS A 670 24.42 -2.96 -0.06
N SER A 671 24.00 -3.74 -1.07
CA SER A 671 24.06 -3.31 -2.48
C SER A 671 22.89 -3.79 -3.33
N THR A 672 22.57 -3.06 -4.39
CA THR A 672 21.60 -3.45 -5.43
C THR A 672 21.95 -4.78 -6.09
N SER A 673 23.23 -5.13 -6.16
CA SER A 673 23.72 -6.36 -6.80
C SER A 673 23.57 -7.64 -5.96
N GLY A 674 23.41 -7.52 -4.63
CA GLY A 674 23.48 -8.66 -3.71
C GLY A 674 22.59 -8.60 -2.47
N GLY A 675 21.79 -7.54 -2.30
CA GLY A 675 21.08 -7.28 -1.04
C GLY A 675 22.04 -6.88 0.08
N CYS A 676 21.66 -7.14 1.33
CA CYS A 676 22.52 -6.93 2.50
C CYS A 676 23.21 -8.23 2.93
N LYS A 677 24.51 -8.15 3.24
CA LYS A 677 25.35 -9.29 3.60
C LYS A 677 26.33 -8.93 4.74
N LYS A 678 26.82 -9.93 5.47
CA LYS A 678 27.96 -9.73 6.39
C LYS A 678 29.23 -9.47 5.59
N VAL A 679 30.03 -8.49 6.01
CA VAL A 679 31.41 -8.33 5.52
C VAL A 679 32.30 -9.36 6.22
N THR A 680 32.81 -10.34 5.47
CA THR A 680 33.57 -11.48 6.00
C THR A 680 35.06 -11.20 6.23
N SER A 681 35.56 -10.09 5.68
CA SER A 681 36.92 -9.59 5.89
C SER A 681 36.89 -8.05 5.81
N PRO A 682 36.29 -7.36 6.80
CA PRO A 682 36.34 -5.90 6.83
C PRO A 682 37.79 -5.45 6.99
N ASP A 683 38.07 -4.24 6.51
CA ASP A 683 39.34 -3.60 6.77
C ASP A 683 39.48 -3.34 8.27
N THR A 684 40.64 -3.66 8.85
CA THR A 684 40.91 -3.49 10.29
C THR A 684 41.80 -2.30 10.62
N THR A 685 42.07 -1.47 9.61
CA THR A 685 42.86 -0.24 9.66
C THR A 685 42.03 0.97 9.24
N ASN A 686 41.07 0.78 8.33
CA ASN A 686 40.23 1.84 7.77
C ASN A 686 38.85 1.92 8.46
N THR A 687 38.16 3.05 8.24
CA THR A 687 36.90 3.41 8.91
C THR A 687 35.70 3.39 7.95
N TYR A 688 34.51 3.06 8.45
CA TYR A 688 33.24 3.10 7.73
C TYR A 688 32.27 4.12 8.39
N LEU A 689 31.30 4.64 7.63
CA LEU A 689 30.21 5.48 8.16
C LEU A 689 29.05 4.60 8.63
N ASP A 690 28.38 4.94 9.74
CA ASP A 690 27.22 4.19 10.22
C ASP A 690 25.90 4.80 9.71
N TYR A 691 25.26 4.13 8.75
CA TYR A 691 24.01 4.62 8.15
C TYR A 691 22.85 4.71 9.15
N GLU A 692 22.85 3.95 10.25
CA GLU A 692 21.85 4.10 11.31
C GLU A 692 21.91 5.50 11.97
N THR A 693 22.96 6.29 11.68
CA THR A 693 23.23 7.61 12.26
C THR A 693 23.29 8.75 11.23
N LEU A 694 22.81 8.50 10.01
CA LEU A 694 22.62 9.51 8.96
C LEU A 694 21.70 10.64 9.44
N VAL A 695 22.13 11.88 9.27
CA VAL A 695 21.29 13.07 9.45
C VAL A 695 20.43 13.23 8.19
N GLU A 696 19.17 12.81 8.26
CA GLU A 696 18.20 13.04 7.18
C GLU A 696 18.11 14.54 6.83
N ASP A 697 17.85 14.85 5.56
CA ASP A 697 17.88 16.19 4.94
C ASP A 697 19.26 16.90 4.86
N SER A 698 20.37 16.29 5.31
CA SER A 698 21.73 16.85 5.13
C SER A 698 22.23 16.80 3.67
N ASN A 699 23.02 17.81 3.26
CA ASN A 699 23.68 17.86 1.95
C ASN A 699 24.99 18.68 2.01
N PRO A 700 26.19 18.06 1.98
CA PRO A 700 26.45 16.62 1.80
C PRO A 700 25.85 15.75 2.93
N LYS A 701 25.76 14.43 2.71
CA LYS A 701 25.29 13.50 3.74
C LYS A 701 26.20 13.54 4.96
N GLU A 702 25.64 13.89 6.11
CA GLU A 702 26.29 13.97 7.42
C GLU A 702 25.89 12.75 8.27
N TYR A 703 26.86 12.16 8.98
CA TYR A 703 26.66 10.97 9.82
C TYR A 703 27.21 11.24 11.23
N THR A 704 26.49 10.81 12.27
CA THR A 704 26.85 11.10 13.67
C THR A 704 27.57 9.95 14.39
N SER A 705 27.93 8.86 13.68
CA SER A 705 28.77 7.78 14.19
C SER A 705 29.64 7.12 13.12
N LEU A 706 30.79 6.59 13.57
CA LEU A 706 31.76 5.85 12.76
C LEU A 706 31.79 4.38 13.17
N ILE A 707 31.80 3.46 12.19
CA ILE A 707 32.05 2.04 12.44
C ILE A 707 33.53 1.72 12.19
N THR A 708 34.19 1.16 13.20
CA THR A 708 35.53 0.58 13.11
C THR A 708 35.47 -0.93 13.38
N CYS A 709 36.37 -1.69 12.77
CA CYS A 709 36.43 -3.16 12.91
C CYS A 709 37.83 -3.61 13.35
N SER A 710 37.90 -4.50 14.33
CA SER A 710 39.16 -5.17 14.72
C SER A 710 39.29 -6.58 14.13
N ASN A 711 38.19 -7.14 13.63
CA ASN A 711 38.08 -8.35 12.80
C ASN A 711 36.60 -8.51 12.33
N ALA A 712 36.33 -9.52 11.52
CA ALA A 712 35.01 -9.80 10.91
C ALA A 712 33.85 -10.08 11.89
N ASP A 713 34.09 -10.32 13.19
CA ASP A 713 33.05 -10.49 14.21
C ASP A 713 33.25 -9.53 15.41
N THR A 714 34.06 -8.48 15.27
CA THR A 714 34.32 -7.49 16.33
C THR A 714 34.44 -6.08 15.76
N CYS A 715 33.30 -5.49 15.41
CA CYS A 715 33.16 -4.09 15.02
C CYS A 715 32.42 -3.28 16.09
N SER A 716 32.66 -1.97 16.11
CA SER A 716 32.07 -1.00 17.05
C SER A 716 31.65 0.26 16.31
N SER A 717 30.46 0.77 16.63
CA SER A 717 29.99 2.08 16.22
C SER A 717 30.17 3.04 17.39
N THR A 718 30.81 4.18 17.13
CA THR A 718 31.14 5.19 18.12
C THR A 718 30.54 6.52 17.67
N VAL A 719 29.81 7.19 18.57
CA VAL A 719 29.27 8.53 18.34
C VAL A 719 30.43 9.52 18.21
N VAL A 720 30.42 10.29 17.13
CA VAL A 720 31.44 11.30 16.82
C VAL A 720 31.50 12.34 17.95
N GLY A 721 32.71 12.62 18.43
CA GLY A 721 32.96 13.68 19.40
C GLY A 721 34.21 14.48 19.07
N SER A 722 34.59 15.40 19.97
CA SER A 722 35.80 16.22 19.84
C SER A 722 37.13 15.44 19.89
N GLY A 723 37.08 14.11 20.00
CA GLY A 723 38.23 13.21 19.91
C GLY A 723 38.33 12.47 18.58
N ASP A 724 37.39 12.70 17.65
CA ASP A 724 37.31 12.04 16.34
C ASP A 724 37.49 13.04 15.16
N ALA A 725 37.64 14.34 15.48
CA ALA A 725 37.79 15.43 14.52
C ALA A 725 39.12 15.33 13.74
N GLY A 726 39.03 15.38 12.40
CA GLY A 726 40.15 15.11 11.50
C GLY A 726 39.70 14.24 10.31
N TYR A 727 40.64 13.50 9.71
CA TYR A 727 40.37 12.62 8.58
C TYR A 727 40.67 11.14 8.88
N HIS A 728 39.85 10.24 8.32
CA HIS A 728 40.06 8.79 8.36
C HIS A 728 40.10 8.23 6.94
N ILE A 729 40.90 7.20 6.68
CA ILE A 729 40.85 6.49 5.39
C ILE A 729 39.52 5.73 5.31
N SER A 730 38.77 5.93 4.21
CA SER A 730 37.50 5.24 4.01
C SER A 730 37.76 3.78 3.60
N ALA A 731 37.16 2.85 4.34
CA ALA A 731 37.25 1.42 4.05
C ALA A 731 36.41 0.99 2.83
N GLU A 732 35.64 1.90 2.22
CA GLU A 732 34.95 1.67 0.95
C GLU A 732 35.92 1.64 -0.25
N SER A 733 36.92 2.52 -0.20
CA SER A 733 37.95 2.70 -1.22
C SER A 733 39.03 3.60 -0.65
N THR A 734 40.30 3.23 -0.82
CA THR A 734 41.44 4.09 -0.48
C THR A 734 41.48 5.39 -1.30
N SER A 735 40.64 5.55 -2.32
CA SER A 735 40.42 6.81 -3.06
C SER A 735 39.42 7.76 -2.40
N LYS A 736 38.91 7.42 -1.20
CA LYS A 736 38.01 8.25 -0.39
C LYS A 736 38.58 8.44 1.01
N ILE A 737 38.17 9.52 1.66
CA ILE A 737 38.44 9.82 3.06
C ILE A 737 37.14 10.22 3.74
N ILE A 738 37.02 9.89 5.02
CA ILE A 738 35.96 10.39 5.89
C ILE A 738 36.49 11.63 6.60
N SER A 739 35.73 12.71 6.58
CA SER A 739 36.08 14.04 7.08
C SER A 739 35.16 14.37 8.26
N CYS A 740 35.72 14.59 9.45
CA CYS A 740 34.97 14.64 10.71
C CYS A 740 35.17 15.97 11.46
N THR A 741 34.07 16.51 11.97
CA THR A 741 34.01 17.64 12.92
C THR A 741 33.95 17.12 14.37
N GLU A 742 33.62 17.98 15.34
CA GLU A 742 33.35 17.54 16.72
C GLU A 742 31.99 16.81 16.90
N SER A 743 31.15 16.75 15.85
CA SER A 743 29.77 16.22 15.94
C SER A 743 29.28 15.39 14.76
N GLU A 744 29.81 15.60 13.54
CA GLU A 744 29.41 14.84 12.35
C GLU A 744 30.58 14.52 11.43
N CYS A 745 30.41 13.51 10.59
CA CYS A 745 31.36 13.13 9.56
C CYS A 745 30.68 13.07 8.18
N ILE A 746 31.44 13.41 7.13
CA ILE A 746 31.02 13.36 5.72
C ILE A 746 32.01 12.52 4.90
N LEU A 747 31.55 11.97 3.77
CA LEU A 747 32.38 11.21 2.85
C LEU A 747 32.95 12.10 1.74
N GLU A 748 34.26 12.28 1.69
CA GLU A 748 34.96 13.06 0.66
C GLU A 748 35.69 12.17 -0.35
N THR A 749 35.84 12.67 -1.58
CA THR A 749 36.79 12.10 -2.56
C THR A 749 38.18 12.65 -2.25
N SER A 750 39.15 11.76 -2.05
CA SER A 750 40.51 12.15 -1.69
C SER A 750 41.16 13.00 -2.79
N LYS A 751 41.94 14.01 -2.38
CA LYS A 751 42.86 14.74 -3.25
C LYS A 751 44.28 14.20 -3.04
N VAL A 752 45.19 14.52 -3.95
CA VAL A 752 46.62 14.32 -3.70
C VAL A 752 47.05 15.30 -2.60
N GLY A 753 47.69 14.79 -1.55
CA GLY A 753 48.05 15.57 -0.36
C GLY A 753 48.32 14.74 0.89
N TYR A 754 48.51 15.44 2.00
CA TYR A 754 48.58 14.88 3.35
C TYR A 754 47.38 15.32 4.18
N TYR A 755 47.00 14.49 5.15
CA TYR A 755 45.88 14.71 6.05
C TYR A 755 46.27 14.25 7.46
N THR A 756 45.66 14.81 8.51
CA THR A 756 45.79 14.31 9.89
C THR A 756 44.53 13.58 10.33
N ASN A 757 44.72 12.44 10.99
CA ASN A 757 43.66 11.80 11.78
C ASN A 757 43.54 12.46 13.16
N ALA A 758 42.55 12.03 13.95
CA ALA A 758 42.26 12.61 15.24
C ALA A 758 43.32 12.32 16.33
N ASP A 759 44.13 11.26 16.15
CA ASP A 759 45.32 10.99 17.00
C ASP A 759 46.53 11.90 16.64
N GLY A 760 46.46 12.61 15.50
CA GLY A 760 47.55 13.45 14.99
C GLY A 760 48.57 12.72 14.12
N ASP A 761 48.30 11.46 13.75
CA ASP A 761 49.07 10.72 12.75
C ASP A 761 48.70 11.16 11.33
N LEU A 762 49.64 10.97 10.39
CA LEU A 762 49.54 11.44 9.02
C LEU A 762 48.99 10.36 8.08
N ILE A 763 48.04 10.74 7.23
CA ILE A 763 47.58 10.00 6.07
C ILE A 763 48.17 10.67 4.81
N LYS A 764 48.70 9.88 3.88
CA LYS A 764 49.21 10.33 2.56
C LYS A 764 48.30 9.80 1.47
N CYS A 765 47.72 10.70 0.67
CA CYS A 765 46.94 10.36 -0.53
C CYS A 765 47.74 10.74 -1.79
N SER A 766 47.95 9.78 -2.70
CA SER A 766 48.85 9.98 -3.86
C SER A 766 48.54 9.05 -5.03
N GLY A 767 49.08 9.37 -6.21
CA GLY A 767 48.96 8.58 -7.43
C GLY A 767 47.72 8.87 -8.27
N ASN A 768 47.62 8.22 -9.44
CA ASN A 768 46.48 8.29 -10.34
C ASN A 768 46.15 6.85 -10.82
N PRO A 769 45.01 6.25 -10.40
CA PRO A 769 44.03 6.79 -9.46
C PRO A 769 44.62 7.04 -8.06
N ILE A 770 44.02 7.99 -7.33
CA ILE A 770 44.46 8.38 -5.99
C ILE A 770 44.21 7.24 -5.01
N SER A 771 45.22 6.91 -4.19
CA SER A 771 45.10 6.00 -3.05
C SER A 771 45.73 6.63 -1.81
N CYS A 772 45.05 6.48 -0.68
CA CYS A 772 45.50 6.89 0.65
C CYS A 772 46.14 5.73 1.43
N GLU A 773 47.14 6.04 2.25
CA GLU A 773 47.85 5.12 3.15
C GLU A 773 48.36 5.87 4.39
N ASP A 774 48.59 5.17 5.50
CA ASP A 774 49.26 5.74 6.68
C ASP A 774 50.70 6.15 6.35
N TYR A 775 51.12 7.33 6.80
CA TYR A 775 52.39 7.94 6.44
C TYR A 775 53.32 8.14 7.64
N THR A 776 54.43 7.40 7.64
CA THR A 776 55.55 7.66 8.56
C THR A 776 56.39 8.82 8.03
N LYS A 777 56.56 9.86 8.87
CA LYS A 777 57.40 11.05 8.61
C LYS A 777 58.81 10.65 8.14
N ASN A 778 59.36 11.38 7.17
CA ASN A 778 60.68 11.07 6.61
C ASN A 778 61.76 11.30 7.66
N SER A 779 62.68 10.33 7.84
CA SER A 779 63.70 10.37 8.89
C SER A 779 64.88 11.33 8.63
N ASN A 780 64.78 12.21 7.63
CA ASN A 780 65.80 13.15 7.22
C ASN A 780 65.23 14.58 7.25
N GLU A 781 66.08 15.56 7.56
CA GLU A 781 65.75 16.99 7.39
C GLU A 781 65.61 17.34 5.89
N CYS A 782 64.86 18.40 5.57
CA CYS A 782 64.58 18.80 4.19
C CYS A 782 65.83 18.95 3.32
N ASN A 783 65.83 18.25 2.18
CA ASN A 783 66.93 18.18 1.22
C ASN A 783 66.41 17.75 -0.16
N THR A 784 67.28 17.80 -1.17
CA THR A 784 67.00 17.52 -2.59
C THR A 784 66.33 16.19 -2.92
N ASN A 785 66.23 15.24 -1.98
CA ASN A 785 65.70 13.89 -2.20
C ASN A 785 64.34 13.65 -1.51
N ILE A 786 63.80 14.64 -0.77
CA ILE A 786 62.56 14.50 0.02
C ILE A 786 61.57 15.66 -0.21
N ILE A 787 61.61 16.28 -1.39
CA ILE A 787 60.69 17.34 -1.80
C ILE A 787 59.25 16.78 -1.80
N SER A 788 58.29 17.58 -1.34
CA SER A 788 56.90 17.19 -1.11
C SER A 788 56.71 16.04 -0.12
N GLN A 789 57.64 15.90 0.83
CA GLN A 789 57.50 14.99 1.97
C GLN A 789 57.56 15.76 3.27
N ILE A 790 56.92 15.22 4.31
CA ILE A 790 56.96 15.78 5.66
C ILE A 790 58.15 15.20 6.41
N ASP A 791 58.97 16.07 6.99
CA ASP A 791 60.21 15.75 7.72
C ASP A 791 59.97 15.38 9.21
N THR A 792 61.05 15.13 9.95
CA THR A 792 60.98 14.81 11.40
C THR A 792 60.51 15.95 12.30
N ASN A 793 60.35 17.17 11.77
CA ASN A 793 60.05 18.39 12.52
C ASN A 793 58.65 18.94 12.22
N ASP A 794 57.79 18.12 11.59
CA ASP A 794 56.46 18.51 11.10
C ASP A 794 56.52 19.71 10.13
N LYS A 795 57.41 19.59 9.14
CA LYS A 795 57.52 20.51 8.02
C LYS A 795 57.43 19.83 6.66
N LEU A 796 56.72 20.44 5.73
CA LEU A 796 56.68 20.05 4.32
C LEU A 796 57.89 20.66 3.59
N CYS A 797 58.71 19.84 2.95
CA CYS A 797 59.85 20.31 2.17
C CYS A 797 59.37 20.84 0.80
N LEU A 798 59.47 22.15 0.57
CA LEU A 798 58.94 22.79 -0.64
C LEU A 798 59.83 22.64 -1.87
N ASP A 799 61.15 22.52 -1.66
CA ASP A 799 62.13 22.79 -2.70
C ASP A 799 63.47 22.03 -2.49
N SER A 800 64.36 22.14 -3.49
CA SER A 800 65.70 21.55 -3.50
C SER A 800 66.77 22.28 -2.65
N THR A 801 66.59 23.57 -2.36
CA THR A 801 67.52 24.37 -1.54
C THR A 801 67.36 24.10 -0.04
N GLY A 802 66.19 23.60 0.36
CA GLY A 802 65.87 23.21 1.73
C GLY A 802 64.77 24.04 2.38
N ASP A 803 63.99 24.80 1.59
CA ASP A 803 62.89 25.61 2.14
C ASP A 803 61.75 24.73 2.68
N THR A 804 61.17 25.19 3.79
CA THR A 804 60.30 24.37 4.64
C THR A 804 59.03 25.12 5.02
N TYR A 805 57.88 24.48 4.87
CA TYR A 805 56.56 25.02 5.20
C TYR A 805 55.93 24.30 6.39
N ILE A 806 55.08 24.98 7.16
CA ILE A 806 54.41 24.41 8.33
C ILE A 806 53.22 23.55 7.85
N VAL A 807 53.12 22.32 8.34
CA VAL A 807 52.30 21.28 7.70
C VAL A 807 50.79 21.51 7.85
N PHE A 808 50.34 22.10 8.95
CA PHE A 808 48.93 22.44 9.17
C PHE A 808 48.78 23.81 9.83
N ASP A 809 47.70 24.51 9.52
CA ASP A 809 47.36 25.77 10.18
C ASP A 809 46.68 25.53 11.54
N THR A 810 47.09 26.31 12.53
CA THR A 810 46.61 26.23 13.92
C THR A 810 45.58 27.29 14.30
N ASP A 811 45.25 28.26 13.44
CA ASP A 811 44.28 29.33 13.76
C ASP A 811 42.90 29.21 13.07
N GLY A 812 42.77 28.32 12.08
CA GLY A 812 41.58 28.05 11.29
C GLY A 812 41.54 28.79 9.94
N THR A 813 42.56 29.59 9.61
CA THR A 813 42.70 30.32 8.35
C THR A 813 43.50 29.49 7.34
N PRO A 814 42.94 29.09 6.18
CA PRO A 814 43.71 28.36 5.19
C PRO A 814 44.90 29.17 4.67
N ASP A 815 46.10 28.66 4.89
CA ASP A 815 47.36 29.23 4.44
C ASP A 815 47.90 28.46 3.21
N TYR A 816 48.80 29.09 2.45
CA TYR A 816 49.19 28.63 1.12
C TYR A 816 50.71 28.61 0.92
N ALA A 817 51.17 27.61 0.16
CA ALA A 817 52.56 27.46 -0.27
C ALA A 817 52.63 27.14 -1.77
N LEU A 818 53.75 27.50 -2.41
CA LEU A 818 54.14 26.91 -3.69
C LEU A 818 55.11 25.76 -3.45
N ILE A 819 54.86 24.62 -4.08
CA ILE A 819 55.78 23.47 -4.07
C ILE A 819 56.40 23.25 -5.44
N ASN A 820 57.71 22.98 -5.47
CA ASN A 820 58.42 22.64 -6.70
C ASN A 820 58.17 21.16 -7.04
N TYR A 821 58.25 20.80 -8.32
CA TYR A 821 58.20 19.40 -8.73
C TYR A 821 59.48 18.66 -8.34
N ASP A 822 59.32 17.41 -7.91
CA ASP A 822 60.39 16.42 -7.92
C ASP A 822 59.84 15.04 -8.36
N THR A 823 60.72 14.21 -8.88
CA THR A 823 60.45 12.81 -9.24
C THR A 823 60.04 11.92 -8.07
N ASN A 824 60.30 12.32 -6.82
CA ASN A 824 59.86 11.65 -5.59
C ASN A 824 58.72 12.41 -4.87
N SER A 825 58.15 13.44 -5.51
CA SER A 825 57.02 14.22 -5.01
C SER A 825 55.74 13.38 -4.99
N ILE A 826 54.92 13.51 -3.95
CA ILE A 826 53.56 12.93 -3.98
C ILE A 826 52.65 13.65 -5.00
N PHE A 827 52.94 14.93 -5.28
CA PHE A 827 52.24 15.78 -6.23
C PHE A 827 52.77 15.55 -7.65
N THR A 828 52.65 14.31 -8.14
CA THR A 828 53.18 13.87 -9.45
C THR A 828 52.59 14.60 -10.65
N ASP A 829 51.41 15.22 -10.47
CA ASP A 829 50.65 15.89 -11.52
C ASP A 829 51.14 17.33 -11.78
N VAL A 830 52.05 17.85 -10.95
CA VAL A 830 52.75 19.12 -11.18
C VAL A 830 53.85 18.89 -12.24
N PRO A 831 53.88 19.63 -13.36
CA PRO A 831 54.95 19.49 -14.35
C PRO A 831 56.32 19.99 -13.85
N SER A 832 57.41 19.40 -14.35
CA SER A 832 58.79 19.67 -13.91
C SER A 832 59.32 21.10 -14.17
N ASP A 833 58.54 21.93 -14.85
CA ASP A 833 58.81 23.33 -15.17
C ASP A 833 57.88 24.31 -14.42
N LYS A 834 57.12 23.83 -13.43
CA LYS A 834 56.00 24.55 -12.79
C LYS A 834 55.93 24.25 -11.29
N TYR A 835 55.06 25.00 -10.60
CA TYR A 835 54.81 24.83 -9.17
C TYR A 835 53.39 24.33 -8.91
N GLY A 836 53.19 23.58 -7.83
CA GLY A 836 51.86 23.27 -7.30
C GLY A 836 51.43 24.29 -6.26
N LEU A 837 50.20 24.81 -6.34
CA LEU A 837 49.58 25.56 -5.25
C LEU A 837 49.04 24.59 -4.21
N ILE A 838 49.69 24.63 -3.06
CA ILE A 838 49.38 23.81 -1.90
C ILE A 838 48.62 24.68 -0.89
N LYS A 839 47.53 24.14 -0.36
CA LYS A 839 46.72 24.74 0.70
C LYS A 839 46.85 23.89 1.96
N ALA A 840 47.31 24.50 3.04
CA ALA A 840 47.17 23.96 4.37
C ALA A 840 45.86 24.42 5.02
N THR A 841 45.32 23.57 5.88
CA THR A 841 44.22 23.80 6.80
C THR A 841 44.60 23.15 8.14
N THR A 842 43.70 23.11 9.11
CA THR A 842 43.97 22.43 10.39
C THR A 842 44.14 20.91 10.27
N TYR A 843 43.55 20.28 9.25
CA TYR A 843 43.56 18.81 9.11
C TYR A 843 43.96 18.28 7.71
N SER A 844 44.14 19.15 6.71
CA SER A 844 44.51 18.74 5.34
C SER A 844 45.52 19.68 4.68
N LEU A 845 46.32 19.11 3.79
CA LEU A 845 47.44 19.73 3.11
C LEU A 845 47.46 19.24 1.65
N SER A 846 46.73 19.91 0.75
CA SER A 846 46.41 19.40 -0.59
C SER A 846 46.49 20.46 -1.70
N ILE A 847 46.49 20.03 -2.97
CA ILE A 847 46.47 20.95 -4.11
C ILE A 847 45.13 21.73 -4.13
N ASP A 848 45.20 23.05 -4.20
CA ASP A 848 44.01 23.91 -4.37
C ASP A 848 43.79 24.32 -5.83
N THR A 849 42.72 23.81 -6.42
CA THR A 849 42.29 24.11 -7.78
C THR A 849 41.45 25.39 -7.91
N SER A 850 41.02 26.00 -6.79
CA SER A 850 40.04 27.09 -6.76
C SER A 850 40.62 28.51 -6.85
N VAL A 851 41.92 28.68 -6.60
CA VAL A 851 42.59 30.00 -6.59
C VAL A 851 43.30 30.25 -7.93
N PRO A 852 42.84 31.21 -8.76
CA PRO A 852 43.37 31.40 -10.12
C PRO A 852 44.64 32.26 -10.19
N SER A 853 44.96 33.04 -9.15
CA SER A 853 46.18 33.86 -9.09
C SER A 853 46.54 34.23 -7.65
N ILE A 854 47.84 34.32 -7.41
CA ILE A 854 48.47 34.51 -6.10
C ILE A 854 49.66 35.47 -6.22
N CYS A 855 50.07 36.02 -5.08
CA CYS A 855 51.29 36.81 -4.92
C CYS A 855 52.23 36.09 -3.93
N VAL A 856 53.47 35.83 -4.34
CA VAL A 856 54.43 34.99 -3.60
C VAL A 856 55.69 35.78 -3.26
N ASP A 857 56.18 35.68 -2.02
CA ASP A 857 57.37 36.40 -1.56
C ASP A 857 58.69 35.62 -1.76
N GLU A 858 59.81 36.20 -1.30
CA GLU A 858 61.15 35.59 -1.40
C GLU A 858 61.35 34.34 -0.52
N ASN A 859 60.36 33.98 0.31
CA ASN A 859 60.36 32.82 1.22
C ASN A 859 59.30 31.78 0.79
N PHE A 860 58.77 31.87 -0.44
CA PHE A 860 57.65 31.07 -0.97
C PHE A 860 56.32 31.21 -0.19
N ALA A 861 56.16 32.21 0.68
CA ALA A 861 54.90 32.46 1.37
C ALA A 861 53.87 33.04 0.38
N VAL A 862 52.68 32.42 0.32
CA VAL A 862 51.68 32.72 -0.72
C VAL A 862 50.51 33.52 -0.15
N THR A 863 50.14 34.60 -0.83
CA THR A 863 48.94 35.38 -0.52
C THR A 863 47.95 35.36 -1.70
N THR A 864 46.66 35.20 -1.41
CA THR A 864 45.60 35.24 -2.43
C THR A 864 45.50 36.65 -3.04
N LYS A 865 45.51 36.74 -4.37
CA LYS A 865 45.65 38.04 -5.04
C LYS A 865 44.37 38.88 -4.97
N ASN A 866 44.33 39.87 -4.08
CA ASN A 866 43.25 40.85 -3.96
C ASN A 866 43.71 42.26 -4.40
N GLY A 867 44.07 42.41 -5.68
CA GLY A 867 44.52 43.68 -6.26
C GLY A 867 45.74 43.52 -7.16
N VAL A 868 46.83 44.22 -6.83
CA VAL A 868 48.16 44.09 -7.45
C VAL A 868 49.09 43.50 -6.40
N CYS A 869 50.05 42.66 -6.80
CA CYS A 869 51.09 42.17 -5.90
C CYS A 869 51.98 43.33 -5.41
N ASN A 870 52.61 43.17 -4.24
CA ASN A 870 53.51 44.19 -3.70
C ASN A 870 54.81 44.22 -4.51
N GLU A 871 55.57 45.30 -4.44
CA GLU A 871 56.86 45.43 -5.17
C GLU A 871 57.92 44.38 -4.75
N SER A 872 57.68 43.64 -3.66
CA SER A 872 58.49 42.54 -3.17
C SER A 872 57.85 41.15 -3.35
N THR A 873 56.76 41.00 -4.11
CA THR A 873 56.10 39.72 -4.36
C THR A 873 55.79 39.48 -5.84
N ILE A 874 56.05 38.27 -6.31
CA ILE A 874 55.89 37.84 -7.71
C ILE A 874 54.45 37.37 -7.93
N GLU A 875 53.82 37.79 -9.03
CA GLU A 875 52.51 37.27 -9.42
C GLU A 875 52.64 35.91 -10.11
N TYR A 876 51.89 34.93 -9.63
CA TYR A 876 51.69 33.66 -10.34
C TYR A 876 50.26 33.56 -10.86
N SER A 877 50.12 32.92 -12.03
CA SER A 877 48.84 32.53 -12.61
C SER A 877 48.68 31.02 -12.42
N CYS A 878 47.55 30.59 -11.88
CA CYS A 878 47.32 29.21 -11.47
C CYS A 878 46.09 28.63 -12.18
N PHE A 879 46.19 27.39 -12.66
CA PHE A 879 45.10 26.68 -13.33
C PHE A 879 45.07 25.23 -12.83
N SER A 880 43.93 24.80 -12.29
CA SER A 880 43.77 23.51 -11.60
C SER A 880 44.90 23.20 -10.60
N GLY A 881 45.33 24.22 -9.86
CA GLY A 881 46.39 24.12 -8.85
C GLY A 881 47.81 24.05 -9.39
N ILE A 882 48.03 24.12 -10.71
CA ILE A 882 49.36 24.26 -11.31
C ILE A 882 49.61 25.74 -11.59
N CYS A 883 50.67 26.29 -11.01
CA CYS A 883 51.03 27.71 -11.09
C CYS A 883 52.29 27.94 -11.95
N ILE A 884 52.26 29.06 -12.67
CA ILE A 884 53.37 29.55 -13.51
C ILE A 884 53.62 31.03 -13.15
N GLU A 885 54.89 31.42 -13.06
CA GLU A 885 55.31 32.80 -12.89
C GLU A 885 54.80 33.67 -14.05
N LYS A 886 54.25 34.83 -13.75
CA LYS A 886 53.64 35.71 -14.76
C LYS A 886 54.63 36.72 -15.31
N THR A 887 55.04 36.51 -16.56
CA THR A 887 55.94 37.41 -17.30
C THR A 887 55.30 38.77 -17.65
N GLU A 888 56.14 39.78 -17.87
CA GLU A 888 55.73 41.20 -18.07
C GLU A 888 54.71 41.42 -19.21
N ASP A 889 54.71 40.57 -20.26
CA ASP A 889 53.79 40.69 -21.40
C ASP A 889 52.31 40.42 -21.05
N GLY A 890 52.02 39.87 -19.87
CA GLY A 890 50.69 39.88 -19.25
C GLY A 890 49.61 39.01 -19.91
N THR A 891 49.89 38.33 -21.03
CA THR A 891 48.97 37.35 -21.64
C THR A 891 48.82 36.11 -20.78
N PRO A 892 47.62 35.76 -20.28
CA PRO A 892 47.40 34.51 -19.56
C PRO A 892 47.71 33.32 -20.46
N TYR A 893 48.45 32.33 -19.94
CA TYR A 893 48.73 31.10 -20.68
C TYR A 893 47.47 30.23 -20.71
N SER A 894 46.63 30.44 -21.73
CA SER A 894 45.58 29.51 -22.10
C SER A 894 46.24 28.23 -22.61
N ALA A 895 46.45 27.28 -21.69
CA ALA A 895 47.00 25.97 -22.02
C ALA A 895 46.00 25.24 -22.93
N LYS A 896 46.38 25.03 -24.19
CA LYS A 896 45.53 24.30 -25.14
C LYS A 896 45.29 22.90 -24.58
N CYS A 897 44.03 22.50 -24.47
CA CYS A 897 43.63 21.14 -24.09
C CYS A 897 44.38 20.10 -24.94
N ASP A 898 45.05 19.18 -24.25
CA ASP A 898 45.61 17.98 -24.87
C ASP A 898 44.56 16.87 -24.83
N ILE A 899 43.79 16.77 -25.91
CA ILE A 899 42.77 15.74 -26.15
C ILE A 899 43.30 14.31 -25.91
N THR A 900 44.61 14.06 -26.07
CA THR A 900 45.23 12.75 -25.86
C THR A 900 45.22 12.32 -24.40
N ASN A 901 45.33 13.27 -23.48
CA ASN A 901 45.56 13.04 -22.05
C ASN A 901 44.52 13.75 -21.15
N GLY A 902 43.58 14.52 -21.72
CA GLY A 902 42.60 15.32 -20.96
C GLY A 902 43.16 16.54 -20.25
N THR A 903 44.47 16.82 -20.36
CA THR A 903 45.10 17.88 -19.57
C THR A 903 44.74 19.26 -20.14
N ASN A 904 44.39 20.19 -19.26
CA ASN A 904 43.91 21.54 -19.60
C ASN A 904 42.59 21.58 -20.39
N CYS A 905 41.85 20.47 -20.38
CA CYS A 905 40.50 20.39 -20.93
C CYS A 905 39.48 20.73 -19.84
N LYS A 906 38.36 21.34 -20.22
CA LYS A 906 37.25 21.68 -19.30
C LYS A 906 36.33 20.47 -19.14
N ASP A 907 35.96 20.14 -17.91
CA ASP A 907 34.95 19.12 -17.59
C ASP A 907 33.62 19.38 -18.34
N ASP A 908 32.97 18.29 -18.80
CA ASP A 908 31.71 18.31 -19.56
C ASP A 908 31.70 19.39 -20.68
N SER A 909 32.68 19.26 -21.59
CA SER A 909 32.84 20.15 -22.74
C SER A 909 33.23 19.42 -24.04
N TYR A 910 32.93 20.08 -25.17
CA TYR A 910 33.26 19.63 -26.51
C TYR A 910 34.33 20.52 -27.13
N LEU A 911 35.26 19.92 -27.88
CA LEU A 911 36.38 20.62 -28.52
C LEU A 911 36.59 20.10 -29.94
N LEU A 912 36.61 21.01 -30.91
CA LEU A 912 36.81 20.68 -32.32
C LEU A 912 38.30 20.72 -32.67
N ASP A 913 38.80 19.65 -33.30
CA ASP A 913 40.05 19.68 -34.04
C ASP A 913 39.80 20.24 -35.44
N ASP A 914 39.93 21.55 -35.59
CA ASP A 914 39.74 22.29 -36.85
C ASP A 914 40.61 21.78 -38.02
N VAL A 915 41.67 21.01 -37.76
CA VAL A 915 42.58 20.47 -38.78
C VAL A 915 42.08 19.14 -39.35
N ASN A 916 41.44 18.32 -38.52
CA ASN A 916 40.95 16.98 -38.90
C ASN A 916 39.42 16.88 -38.99
N HIS A 917 38.69 17.95 -38.62
CA HIS A 917 37.23 18.00 -38.50
C HIS A 917 36.64 16.91 -37.59
N ILE A 918 37.37 16.55 -36.52
CA ILE A 918 36.92 15.60 -35.49
C ILE A 918 36.56 16.40 -34.24
N LEU A 919 35.34 16.20 -33.73
CA LEU A 919 34.93 16.71 -32.42
C LEU A 919 35.33 15.72 -31.32
N TYR A 920 35.81 16.22 -30.19
CA TYR A 920 36.14 15.43 -29.00
C TYR A 920 35.28 15.86 -27.82
N TYR A 921 34.81 14.89 -27.03
CA TYR A 921 34.15 15.13 -25.75
C TYR A 921 35.13 14.88 -24.60
N CYS A 922 35.30 15.88 -23.75
CA CYS A 922 36.12 15.82 -22.54
C CYS A 922 35.20 15.74 -21.33
N GLU A 923 34.92 14.51 -20.87
CA GLU A 923 34.08 14.25 -19.69
C GLU A 923 34.65 14.92 -18.43
N LYS A 924 35.96 14.76 -18.21
CA LYS A 924 36.69 15.26 -17.04
C LYS A 924 38.14 15.60 -17.39
N GLN A 925 38.68 16.64 -16.75
CA GLN A 925 40.10 16.99 -16.82
C GLN A 925 40.98 15.78 -16.45
N ASN A 926 42.08 15.62 -17.18
CA ASN A 926 43.05 14.52 -17.10
C ASN A 926 42.53 13.12 -17.52
N ASN A 927 41.30 13.00 -18.05
CA ASN A 927 40.85 11.82 -18.80
C ASN A 927 41.00 12.07 -20.32
N PRO A 928 41.60 11.15 -21.11
CA PRO A 928 41.66 11.25 -22.56
C PRO A 928 40.29 11.56 -23.18
N CYS A 929 40.20 12.65 -23.96
CA CYS A 929 38.94 13.08 -24.55
C CYS A 929 38.55 12.12 -25.68
N GLN A 930 37.30 11.67 -25.69
CA GLN A 930 36.84 10.65 -26.63
C GLN A 930 36.38 11.31 -27.94
N PRO A 931 36.78 10.79 -29.11
CA PRO A 931 36.29 11.29 -30.39
C PRO A 931 34.78 10.99 -30.50
N VAL A 932 34.02 12.00 -30.86
CA VAL A 932 32.57 11.91 -31.08
C VAL A 932 32.31 11.15 -32.37
N SER A 933 31.48 10.10 -32.31
CA SER A 933 31.15 9.23 -33.44
C SER A 933 29.72 9.39 -33.99
N ASP A 934 28.90 10.21 -33.33
CA ASP A 934 27.47 10.34 -33.61
C ASP A 934 27.14 11.60 -34.43
N VAL A 935 26.07 11.53 -35.22
CA VAL A 935 25.56 12.65 -36.04
C VAL A 935 24.62 13.51 -35.22
N GLY A 936 24.76 14.83 -35.29
CA GLY A 936 23.89 15.78 -34.59
C GLY A 936 24.60 17.03 -34.05
N TYR A 937 24.03 17.66 -33.01
CA TYR A 937 24.54 18.87 -32.35
C TYR A 937 25.09 18.60 -30.94
N PHE A 938 26.16 19.30 -30.61
CA PHE A 938 26.92 19.18 -29.37
C PHE A 938 27.17 20.59 -28.80
N ILE A 939 26.61 20.88 -27.63
CA ILE A 939 26.43 22.25 -27.14
C ILE A 939 27.26 22.46 -25.87
N VAL A 940 28.08 23.51 -25.85
CA VAL A 940 28.90 23.89 -24.69
C VAL A 940 28.21 25.00 -23.89
N ASP A 941 27.59 25.97 -24.57
CA ASP A 941 26.82 27.06 -23.99
C ASP A 941 25.86 27.69 -25.02
N ALA A 942 25.10 28.73 -24.63
CA ALA A 942 24.11 29.40 -25.48
C ALA A 942 24.69 30.22 -26.66
N SER A 943 26.01 30.26 -26.81
CA SER A 943 26.75 30.86 -27.94
C SER A 943 27.71 29.89 -28.62
N THR A 944 28.11 28.80 -27.96
CA THR A 944 29.10 27.83 -28.43
C THR A 944 28.46 26.46 -28.66
N ALA A 945 28.30 26.09 -29.92
CA ALA A 945 27.83 24.76 -30.33
C ALA A 945 28.60 24.25 -31.55
N TYR A 946 28.63 22.93 -31.69
CA TYR A 946 29.21 22.19 -32.81
C TYR A 946 28.14 21.29 -33.43
N TYR A 947 28.36 20.87 -34.67
CA TYR A 947 27.59 19.81 -35.31
C TYR A 947 28.51 18.83 -36.03
N CYS A 948 28.07 17.58 -36.14
CA CYS A 948 28.71 16.53 -36.92
C CYS A 948 27.71 15.89 -37.89
N THR A 949 28.14 15.62 -39.12
CA THR A 949 27.31 15.09 -40.22
C THR A 949 28.06 14.03 -41.03
N ILE A 950 27.35 13.20 -41.79
CA ILE A 950 27.92 12.15 -42.66
C ILE A 950 27.44 12.33 -44.10
N ASP A 951 28.35 12.75 -44.98
CA ASP A 951 28.20 12.65 -46.45
C ASP A 951 28.90 11.38 -46.97
N SER A 952 30.11 11.10 -46.46
CA SER A 952 30.82 9.83 -46.72
C SER A 952 31.79 9.43 -45.60
N THR A 953 32.35 10.41 -44.90
CA THR A 953 32.95 10.30 -43.57
C THR A 953 32.18 11.19 -42.59
N LEU A 954 32.31 10.93 -41.28
CA LEU A 954 31.83 11.84 -40.24
C LEU A 954 32.74 13.07 -40.22
N GLU A 955 32.19 14.25 -40.48
CA GLU A 955 32.89 15.53 -40.38
C GLU A 955 32.14 16.47 -39.42
N CYS A 956 32.90 17.17 -38.58
CA CYS A 956 32.39 18.07 -37.55
C CYS A 956 32.84 19.51 -37.78
N HIS A 957 31.95 20.45 -37.49
CA HIS A 957 32.14 21.89 -37.68
C HIS A 957 31.55 22.71 -36.53
N ALA A 958 32.02 23.95 -36.35
CA ALA A 958 31.42 24.90 -35.42
C ALA A 958 30.12 25.51 -36.00
N VAL A 959 29.14 25.76 -35.14
CA VAL A 959 27.95 26.55 -35.47
C VAL A 959 28.34 28.04 -35.47
N ASN A 960 28.55 28.60 -36.66
CA ASN A 960 29.08 29.97 -36.83
C ASN A 960 28.21 31.07 -36.19
N GLU A 961 26.88 30.91 -36.22
CA GLU A 961 25.92 31.77 -35.53
C GLU A 961 24.65 30.94 -35.22
N ILE A 962 24.11 31.06 -34.00
CA ILE A 962 22.83 30.43 -33.63
C ILE A 962 21.70 31.39 -34.02
N THR A 963 20.91 31.01 -35.02
CA THR A 963 19.88 31.88 -35.60
C THR A 963 18.83 32.30 -34.56
N LYS A 964 18.63 33.61 -34.40
CA LYS A 964 17.58 34.15 -33.53
C LYS A 964 16.26 34.28 -34.28
N SER A 965 15.21 33.63 -33.79
CA SER A 965 13.89 33.63 -34.41
C SER A 965 12.77 33.74 -33.38
N SER A 966 11.55 34.08 -33.81
CA SER A 966 10.36 34.03 -32.97
C SER A 966 9.63 32.67 -33.03
N LYS A 967 10.01 31.80 -33.96
CA LYS A 967 9.47 30.45 -34.19
C LYS A 967 10.32 29.68 -35.20
N CYS A 968 10.05 28.38 -35.38
CA CYS A 968 10.55 27.65 -36.55
C CYS A 968 9.94 28.15 -37.87
N THR A 969 10.59 27.80 -38.97
CA THR A 969 10.16 27.97 -40.36
C THR A 969 10.62 26.75 -41.15
N ASP A 970 10.17 26.58 -42.40
CA ASP A 970 10.62 25.49 -43.26
C ASP A 970 12.15 25.53 -43.52
N GLU A 971 12.74 26.73 -43.48
CA GLU A 971 14.20 26.96 -43.59
C GLU A 971 14.98 26.56 -42.33
N LEU A 972 14.34 26.48 -41.16
CA LEU A 972 14.99 26.21 -39.86
C LEU A 972 14.76 24.79 -39.33
N ILE A 973 14.09 23.92 -40.09
CA ILE A 973 13.92 22.51 -39.69
C ILE A 973 15.29 21.85 -39.54
N GLY A 974 15.47 21.07 -38.47
CA GLY A 974 16.74 20.42 -38.16
C GLY A 974 17.86 21.35 -37.68
N GLU A 975 17.57 22.62 -37.33
CA GLU A 975 18.58 23.58 -36.86
C GLU A 975 18.41 23.99 -35.39
N LEU A 976 19.52 24.45 -34.79
CA LEU A 976 19.55 25.13 -33.50
C LEU A 976 19.17 26.61 -33.64
N VAL A 977 18.24 27.06 -32.81
CA VAL A 977 17.70 28.43 -32.82
C VAL A 977 17.53 29.01 -31.42
N SER A 978 17.69 30.32 -31.29
CA SER A 978 17.31 31.06 -30.08
C SER A 978 15.88 31.58 -30.26
N ILE A 979 14.92 30.99 -29.52
CA ILE A 979 13.51 31.44 -29.52
C ILE A 979 13.28 32.25 -28.25
N GLY A 980 13.26 33.57 -28.40
CA GLY A 980 13.53 34.47 -27.27
C GLY A 980 14.94 34.22 -26.73
N ASP A 981 15.07 34.22 -25.40
CA ASP A 981 16.32 33.94 -24.69
C ASP A 981 16.58 32.44 -24.45
N GLN A 982 15.78 31.53 -25.04
CA GLN A 982 15.89 30.08 -24.84
C GLN A 982 16.39 29.35 -26.10
N LEU A 983 17.51 28.61 -25.94
CA LEU A 983 18.03 27.72 -26.98
C LEU A 983 17.06 26.56 -27.22
N SER A 984 16.75 26.33 -28.49
CA SER A 984 15.75 25.37 -28.95
C SER A 984 16.17 24.69 -30.24
N PHE A 985 15.60 23.51 -30.50
CA PHE A 985 15.80 22.74 -31.72
C PHE A 985 14.48 22.62 -32.48
N CYS A 986 14.52 22.88 -33.80
CA CYS A 986 13.34 22.92 -34.65
C CYS A 986 13.02 21.56 -35.26
N LEU A 987 12.00 20.90 -34.70
CA LEU A 987 11.54 19.57 -35.13
C LEU A 987 10.70 19.64 -36.41
N THR A 988 9.94 20.73 -36.59
CA THR A 988 9.14 21.00 -37.79
C THR A 988 9.08 22.50 -38.08
N ARG A 989 8.46 22.89 -39.21
CA ARG A 989 8.21 24.29 -39.61
C ARG A 989 7.48 25.18 -38.58
N SER A 990 6.95 24.61 -37.51
CA SER A 990 6.22 25.32 -36.45
C SER A 990 6.58 24.87 -35.03
N THR A 991 7.13 23.66 -34.85
CA THR A 991 7.31 23.05 -33.54
C THR A 991 8.78 23.02 -33.12
N ALA A 992 9.07 23.62 -31.96
CA ALA A 992 10.39 23.58 -31.32
C ALA A 992 10.34 22.86 -29.97
N VAL A 993 11.36 22.06 -29.71
CA VAL A 993 11.71 21.57 -28.36
C VAL A 993 12.78 22.49 -27.79
N SER A 994 12.58 23.01 -26.58
CA SER A 994 13.57 23.87 -25.92
C SER A 994 14.51 23.03 -25.05
N LEU A 995 15.81 23.31 -25.12
CA LEU A 995 16.83 22.42 -24.57
C LEU A 995 16.96 22.66 -23.06
N THR A 996 16.39 21.74 -22.29
CA THR A 996 16.32 21.77 -20.82
C THR A 996 16.13 20.37 -20.27
N ASN A 997 16.54 20.13 -19.02
CA ASN A 997 16.33 18.84 -18.33
C ASN A 997 14.87 18.34 -18.32
N ALA A 998 13.87 19.23 -18.37
CA ALA A 998 12.45 18.85 -18.42
C ALA A 998 12.01 18.27 -19.78
N ASN A 999 12.75 18.57 -20.86
CA ASN A 999 12.43 18.15 -22.22
C ASN A 999 13.30 17.00 -22.73
N LYS A 1000 14.09 16.32 -21.87
CA LYS A 1000 14.89 15.16 -22.28
C LYS A 1000 14.02 14.05 -22.87
N GLY A 1001 14.53 13.34 -23.88
CA GLY A 1001 13.92 12.13 -24.43
C GLY A 1001 14.05 12.02 -25.94
N ILE A 1002 13.23 11.15 -26.54
CA ILE A 1002 13.32 10.78 -27.95
C ILE A 1002 12.22 11.51 -28.73
N TYR A 1003 12.60 12.21 -29.80
CA TYR A 1003 11.75 13.04 -30.65
C TYR A 1003 11.93 12.65 -32.12
N VAL A 1004 11.06 13.13 -33.01
CA VAL A 1004 11.30 13.10 -34.45
C VAL A 1004 11.40 14.49 -35.05
N VAL A 1005 12.33 14.66 -35.98
CA VAL A 1005 12.52 15.84 -36.82
C VAL A 1005 12.11 15.51 -38.25
N ALA A 1006 11.41 16.43 -38.93
CA ALA A 1006 11.05 16.26 -40.34
C ALA A 1006 12.27 16.51 -41.25
N GLY A 1007 12.37 15.80 -42.36
CA GLY A 1007 13.51 15.93 -43.28
C GLY A 1007 13.55 17.27 -44.03
N LYS A 1008 14.77 17.79 -44.24
CA LYS A 1008 15.05 19.00 -45.02
C LYS A 1008 16.29 18.74 -45.88
N SER A 1009 16.19 18.92 -47.20
CA SER A 1009 17.33 18.75 -48.11
C SER A 1009 18.55 19.56 -47.65
N GLY A 1010 19.62 18.87 -47.28
CA GLY A 1010 20.85 19.46 -46.73
C GLY A 1010 20.85 19.70 -45.22
N ASP A 1011 19.97 19.07 -44.44
CA ASP A 1011 20.09 19.01 -42.98
C ASP A 1011 21.28 18.15 -42.53
N ILE A 1012 21.74 18.36 -41.29
CA ILE A 1012 22.94 17.70 -40.76
C ILE A 1012 22.75 16.20 -40.50
N PHE A 1013 21.49 15.72 -40.47
CA PHE A 1013 21.13 14.34 -40.16
C PHE A 1013 21.07 13.47 -41.42
N GLY A 1014 21.09 14.10 -42.62
CA GLY A 1014 21.09 13.42 -43.91
C GLY A 1014 19.70 12.97 -44.38
N ILE A 1015 18.63 13.62 -43.90
CA ILE A 1015 17.25 13.21 -44.17
C ILE A 1015 16.78 13.84 -45.50
N ASP A 1016 16.40 13.03 -46.50
CA ASP A 1016 15.98 13.55 -47.81
C ASP A 1016 14.49 13.98 -47.79
N SER A 1017 14.27 15.29 -47.79
CA SER A 1017 12.93 15.89 -47.87
C SER A 1017 12.10 15.53 -49.10
N SER A 1018 12.64 14.80 -50.10
CA SER A 1018 11.93 14.44 -51.32
C SER A 1018 10.94 13.28 -51.18
N SER A 1019 10.97 12.52 -50.07
CA SER A 1019 10.07 11.36 -49.83
C SER A 1019 9.20 11.45 -48.56
N LEU A 1020 9.16 12.61 -47.88
CA LEU A 1020 8.46 12.86 -46.59
C LEU A 1020 9.07 12.15 -45.36
N ASP A 1021 10.36 11.88 -45.45
CA ASP A 1021 11.18 11.25 -44.41
C ASP A 1021 11.22 12.06 -43.09
N TYR A 1022 11.35 11.34 -41.97
CA TYR A 1022 11.63 11.85 -40.64
C TYR A 1022 12.90 11.20 -40.07
N GLY A 1023 13.60 11.89 -39.16
CA GLY A 1023 14.71 11.34 -38.37
C GLY A 1023 14.35 11.24 -36.89
N ILE A 1024 14.65 10.11 -36.25
CA ILE A 1024 14.54 9.96 -34.78
C ILE A 1024 15.78 10.56 -34.12
N VAL A 1025 15.58 11.54 -33.25
CA VAL A 1025 16.66 12.19 -32.49
C VAL A 1025 16.49 12.00 -30.99
N ASN A 1026 17.60 11.72 -30.30
CA ASN A 1026 17.70 11.89 -28.86
C ASN A 1026 17.91 13.39 -28.60
N VAL A 1027 17.16 13.96 -27.66
CA VAL A 1027 17.29 15.36 -27.24
C VAL A 1027 17.60 15.40 -25.75
N ASP A 1028 18.68 16.10 -25.41
CA ASP A 1028 19.12 16.47 -24.07
C ASP A 1028 19.33 18.01 -24.00
N GLU A 1029 19.73 18.54 -22.86
CA GLU A 1029 20.05 19.95 -22.65
C GLU A 1029 21.31 20.40 -23.42
N LYS A 1030 22.29 19.50 -23.59
CA LYS A 1030 23.57 19.76 -24.27
C LYS A 1030 23.80 18.94 -25.56
N LEU A 1031 22.92 18.01 -25.89
CA LEU A 1031 23.16 16.98 -26.89
C LEU A 1031 21.90 16.72 -27.73
N ILE A 1032 22.03 16.70 -29.04
CA ILE A 1032 20.97 16.26 -29.96
C ILE A 1032 21.61 15.30 -30.96
N THR A 1033 21.22 14.02 -30.97
CA THR A 1033 21.87 13.01 -31.84
C THR A 1033 20.88 12.12 -32.58
N LEU A 1034 21.20 11.74 -33.82
CA LEU A 1034 20.44 10.78 -34.61
C LEU A 1034 20.45 9.41 -33.92
N ASN A 1035 19.29 8.92 -33.49
CA ASN A 1035 19.16 7.64 -32.80
C ASN A 1035 19.14 6.48 -33.82
N THR A 1036 20.28 6.24 -34.44
CA THR A 1036 20.49 5.17 -35.43
C THR A 1036 20.27 3.75 -34.89
N LYS A 1037 20.21 3.61 -33.56
CA LYS A 1037 20.04 2.34 -32.82
C LYS A 1037 18.63 2.18 -32.25
N TYR A 1038 17.69 3.09 -32.55
CA TYR A 1038 16.35 3.06 -31.98
C TYR A 1038 15.60 1.76 -32.32
N THR A 1039 15.08 1.08 -31.30
CA THR A 1039 14.12 -0.01 -31.44
C THR A 1039 13.15 -0.03 -30.28
N ASN A 1040 11.85 -0.10 -30.60
CA ASN A 1040 10.77 -0.31 -29.64
C ASN A 1040 10.23 -1.76 -29.66
N ASN A 1041 10.81 -2.63 -30.49
CA ASN A 1041 10.34 -3.98 -30.80
C ASN A 1041 8.87 -4.02 -31.32
N MET A 1042 8.45 -2.99 -32.04
CA MET A 1042 7.16 -2.90 -32.76
C MET A 1042 7.43 -2.70 -34.27
N LYS A 1043 6.40 -2.83 -35.12
CA LYS A 1043 6.55 -2.56 -36.57
C LYS A 1043 6.72 -1.06 -36.87
N TYR A 1044 6.08 -0.20 -36.06
CA TYR A 1044 6.01 1.23 -36.26
C TYR A 1044 6.45 2.00 -35.02
N VAL A 1045 6.83 3.26 -35.23
CA VAL A 1045 7.13 4.24 -34.19
C VAL A 1045 5.95 5.21 -34.10
N TYR A 1046 5.39 5.35 -32.89
CA TYR A 1046 4.26 6.23 -32.63
C TYR A 1046 4.75 7.54 -32.02
N VAL A 1047 4.27 8.65 -32.58
CA VAL A 1047 4.72 10.00 -32.24
C VAL A 1047 3.51 10.86 -31.87
N ASP A 1048 3.58 11.56 -30.74
CA ASP A 1048 2.57 12.53 -30.31
C ASP A 1048 2.85 13.89 -30.97
N LYS A 1049 2.01 14.26 -31.95
CA LYS A 1049 2.14 15.51 -32.73
C LYS A 1049 1.32 16.67 -32.16
N THR A 1050 0.72 16.51 -30.98
CA THR A 1050 0.02 17.60 -30.28
C THR A 1050 0.98 18.72 -29.84
N ASP A 1051 0.47 19.92 -29.57
CA ASP A 1051 1.26 21.03 -29.02
C ASP A 1051 1.91 20.69 -27.67
N THR A 1052 1.35 19.72 -26.93
CA THR A 1052 1.89 19.16 -25.69
C THR A 1052 2.96 18.10 -25.92
N GLY A 1053 2.75 17.17 -26.85
CA GLY A 1053 3.69 16.10 -27.17
C GLY A 1053 4.91 16.56 -27.95
N LYS A 1054 4.75 17.59 -28.81
CA LYS A 1054 5.81 18.22 -29.60
C LYS A 1054 6.65 17.23 -30.42
N TYR A 1055 6.02 16.25 -31.08
CA TYR A 1055 6.70 15.21 -31.86
C TYR A 1055 7.62 14.32 -31.01
N LYS A 1056 7.30 14.12 -29.73
CA LYS A 1056 7.95 13.12 -28.86
C LYS A 1056 7.47 11.72 -29.21
N VAL A 1057 8.38 10.75 -29.14
CA VAL A 1057 8.10 9.33 -29.37
C VAL A 1057 7.42 8.72 -28.13
N LEU A 1058 6.38 7.91 -28.36
CA LEU A 1058 5.63 7.24 -27.30
C LEU A 1058 6.30 5.93 -26.88
N GLU A 1059 6.90 5.93 -25.69
CA GLU A 1059 7.52 4.74 -25.10
C GLU A 1059 6.48 3.78 -24.47
N ARG A 1060 6.81 2.49 -24.49
CA ARG A 1060 5.85 1.39 -24.31
C ARG A 1060 5.61 1.05 -22.83
N THR A 1061 4.78 1.84 -22.14
CA THR A 1061 4.58 1.70 -20.67
C THR A 1061 3.24 1.11 -20.21
N SER A 1062 2.15 1.14 -20.99
CA SER A 1062 0.94 0.33 -20.66
C SER A 1062 -0.05 0.08 -21.81
N THR A 1063 -0.45 1.10 -22.58
CA THR A 1063 -1.52 0.99 -23.59
C THR A 1063 -1.16 1.63 -24.93
N CYS A 1064 -1.17 0.85 -26.01
CA CYS A 1064 -1.21 1.38 -27.37
C CYS A 1064 -2.52 2.19 -27.57
N PRO A 1065 -2.52 3.31 -28.30
CA PRO A 1065 -3.76 4.04 -28.64
C PRO A 1065 -4.74 3.12 -29.38
N THR A 1066 -5.87 2.80 -28.75
CA THR A 1066 -6.86 1.85 -29.30
C THR A 1066 -7.76 2.47 -30.37
N THR A 1067 -7.76 3.79 -30.47
CA THR A 1067 -8.37 4.57 -31.54
C THR A 1067 -7.27 5.17 -32.43
N LYS A 1068 -7.28 4.91 -33.74
CA LYS A 1068 -6.41 5.62 -34.70
C LYS A 1068 -6.92 7.04 -34.89
N ASP A 1069 -6.59 7.90 -33.93
CA ASP A 1069 -6.74 9.35 -34.03
C ASP A 1069 -5.62 9.90 -34.93
N SER A 1070 -5.93 9.96 -36.22
CA SER A 1070 -5.05 10.48 -37.26
C SER A 1070 -4.75 11.98 -37.14
N GLU A 1071 -5.42 12.71 -36.23
CA GLU A 1071 -5.14 14.14 -36.00
C GLU A 1071 -4.14 14.39 -34.85
N SER A 1072 -3.99 13.46 -33.89
CA SER A 1072 -3.04 13.59 -32.76
C SER A 1072 -1.81 12.68 -32.81
N ILE A 1073 -1.86 11.55 -33.52
CA ILE A 1073 -0.74 10.59 -33.64
C ILE A 1073 -0.14 10.59 -35.05
N LEU A 1074 1.18 10.43 -35.15
CA LEU A 1074 1.92 10.11 -36.38
C LEU A 1074 2.49 8.68 -36.25
N GLU A 1075 2.39 7.88 -37.31
CA GLU A 1075 2.78 6.46 -37.36
C GLU A 1075 3.86 6.27 -38.44
N LEU A 1076 5.06 5.88 -38.01
CA LEU A 1076 6.27 5.87 -38.86
C LEU A 1076 6.84 4.45 -39.02
N GLU A 1077 7.29 4.07 -40.21
CA GLU A 1077 8.08 2.86 -40.45
C GLU A 1077 9.55 3.23 -40.54
N CYS A 1078 10.35 2.77 -39.56
CA CYS A 1078 11.70 3.31 -39.34
C CYS A 1078 12.81 2.26 -39.47
N GLN A 1079 13.89 2.63 -40.14
CA GLN A 1079 15.11 1.85 -40.28
C GLN A 1079 16.35 2.72 -39.99
N ASN A 1080 17.21 2.25 -39.08
CA ASN A 1080 18.45 2.94 -38.67
C ASN A 1080 18.25 4.41 -38.23
N GLY A 1081 17.11 4.74 -37.60
CA GLY A 1081 16.78 6.09 -37.14
C GLY A 1081 16.22 7.03 -38.22
N LEU A 1082 16.14 6.61 -39.48
CA LEU A 1082 15.38 7.27 -40.54
C LEU A 1082 13.99 6.60 -40.64
N CYS A 1083 12.98 7.33 -41.10
CA CYS A 1083 11.57 6.94 -40.98
C CYS A 1083 10.69 7.45 -42.13
N ASP A 1084 9.82 6.58 -42.66
CA ASP A 1084 8.80 6.93 -43.66
C ASP A 1084 7.43 7.15 -42.97
N ASP A 1085 6.64 8.13 -43.41
CA ASP A 1085 5.24 8.32 -42.97
C ASP A 1085 4.32 7.29 -43.67
N VAL A 1086 3.72 6.41 -42.86
CA VAL A 1086 2.97 5.24 -43.33
C VAL A 1086 1.61 5.63 -43.95
N ASP A 1087 1.05 6.77 -43.57
CA ASP A 1087 -0.22 7.28 -44.11
C ASP A 1087 -0.02 8.23 -45.32
N ALA A 1088 1.22 8.42 -45.80
CA ALA A 1088 1.56 9.36 -46.88
C ALA A 1088 1.63 8.75 -48.31
N ALA A 1089 1.36 7.44 -48.45
CA ALA A 1089 1.58 6.64 -49.69
C ALA A 1089 0.30 6.36 -50.53
#